data_AF-A0A1X2DJV7-F1
#
_entry.id   AF-A0A1X2DJV7-F1
#
_cell.length_a   1.000
_cell.length_b   1.000
_cell.length_c   1.000
_cell.angle_alpha   90.00
_cell.angle_beta   90.00
_cell.angle_gamma   90.00
#
_symmetry.space_group_name_H-M   'P 1'
#
loop_
_entity.id
_entity.type
_entity.pdbx_description
1 polymer ?
#
loop_
_entity_poly.entity_id
_entity_poly.type
_entity_poly.pdbx_seq_one_letter_code
_entity_poly.pdbx_strand_id
1 'polypeptide(L)'
;MQPTDIAIIGLACRFPAAANPHDFWQLLRDGREATGPIENLADFDAGFFNLSPREACAMDPRQRLALELTWELFEDAFVVPQDVRDQQVAVYLGAMNDDYAFLTLRDAADTLDHHSFAGSNRAMIANRVSYAFGLRAASMVVDSAQSSSLAAVHLACESLRTGAAQLAIAGGIQLNLAPEIDMLETESGALSVLGHTYAFDERADGYVRGEGGGVVLLKPLPAAVADGNRIHAVILGSALGNAGHRGPGLTVPSAAAEAEVIRQALSSAGLDHNQIDYVEAHGTGTQVGDPIEASALGEIFAERHQRPVAVGSVATNIGHAGAAAGIAGLLKTVLALESGLIPASLNYASPSVDVESLGLRVNTALTRWPEGQPRRAGVSSFGMGGTNAHVILQQAPEAAKSAVADNDSVTVPWVLSARSSAALVNQAQRLRAWVDADHRLSAVDVGWSLASTRSVFEHRAVVVGAARDQLSAGLADLAGADHVPDQPSRRIAFVFPGDGWQWLGMGQELYQRFPAFAAAFDEVADALDEKLRLPLRQVLWGNEVELLQRPEYAWPAVFAVEVALARLLAEWGVEPDVVAGQSVGEVAAAYIAGVLSLADAATLLTQGNDEFLPTLAQVPESQQRIELVSGTVAAESLGTNVFVEVGPDAGLTAESLLWTLGRLFTAGVNVNWPRAFAGLGAQRVDLPTYGFARQRYWLGGTRAHQPGSEPASVAGLADLPAAEQRRKLVELVCVHAAIVLGHPDSRDIDPERAFEELGFGSMTGVELRNRLTTATGLVLSRTLIFDYPTPAALAAHLGYQLSGSPHPASDDENIWALLRNIPIHELRRTGLLDKLLLLAGQSGNVAPDRSVSDDIIDSLSPEALIEMALNSDPNADDENDTNW
;
A
#
# COMPACT_ATOMS: atom_id res chain seq x y z
N MET A 1 -3.09 -15.48 29.50
CA MET A 1 -3.58 -14.75 28.33
C MET A 1 -5.00 -15.18 28.09
N GLN A 2 -5.91 -14.23 28.04
CA GLN A 2 -7.35 -14.44 27.85
C GLN A 2 -7.68 -14.44 26.35
N PRO A 3 -8.80 -15.07 25.91
CA PRO A 3 -9.26 -14.99 24.53
C PRO A 3 -9.57 -13.54 24.06
N THR A 4 -9.79 -12.63 25.00
CA THR A 4 -10.11 -11.20 24.78
C THR A 4 -8.89 -10.29 24.68
N ASP A 5 -7.68 -10.83 24.88
CA ASP A 5 -6.44 -10.08 24.79
C ASP A 5 -6.18 -9.69 23.32
N ILE A 6 -5.71 -8.45 23.10
CA ILE A 6 -5.47 -7.92 21.76
C ILE A 6 -3.96 -7.70 21.58
N ALA A 7 -3.40 -8.29 20.53
CA ALA A 7 -2.01 -8.10 20.14
C ALA A 7 -1.86 -6.78 19.35
N ILE A 8 -0.80 -6.04 19.68
CA ILE A 8 -0.27 -4.98 18.83
C ILE A 8 0.76 -5.62 17.90
N ILE A 9 0.44 -5.71 16.62
CA ILE A 9 1.25 -6.44 15.62
C ILE A 9 2.03 -5.54 14.66
N GLY A 10 1.80 -4.23 14.72
CA GLY A 10 2.60 -3.24 13.99
C GLY A 10 2.47 -1.85 14.57
N LEU A 11 3.47 -1.01 14.34
CA LEU A 11 3.64 0.35 14.82
C LEU A 11 4.06 1.29 13.68
N ALA A 12 3.51 2.50 13.63
CA ALA A 12 4.06 3.57 12.80
C ALA A 12 3.83 4.94 13.45
N CYS A 13 4.78 5.86 13.29
CA CYS A 13 4.64 7.22 13.81
C CYS A 13 5.47 8.27 13.06
N ARG A 14 5.06 9.53 13.20
CA ARG A 14 5.83 10.73 12.86
C ARG A 14 5.70 11.72 14.01
N PHE A 15 6.80 12.01 14.66
CA PHE A 15 6.92 13.03 15.69
C PHE A 15 8.15 13.91 15.40
N PRO A 16 8.29 15.07 16.06
CA PRO A 16 9.45 15.92 15.83
C PRO A 16 10.75 15.18 16.11
N ALA A 17 11.73 15.31 15.20
CA ALA A 17 13.00 14.59 15.21
C ALA A 17 12.88 13.04 15.27
N ALA A 18 11.70 12.48 14.95
CA ALA A 18 11.44 11.04 14.96
C ALA A 18 10.56 10.63 13.77
N ALA A 19 11.20 10.11 12.72
CA ALA A 19 10.53 9.75 11.49
C ALA A 19 9.95 8.33 11.49
N ASN A 20 10.02 7.56 12.58
CA ASN A 20 9.49 6.19 12.70
C ASN A 20 9.61 5.73 14.18
N PRO A 21 9.06 4.55 14.56
CA PRO A 21 9.16 4.04 15.93
C PRO A 21 10.59 3.83 16.44
N HIS A 22 11.54 3.46 15.56
CA HIS A 22 12.94 3.31 15.94
C HIS A 22 13.55 4.66 16.35
N ASP A 23 13.41 5.69 15.51
CA ASP A 23 13.91 7.04 15.81
C ASP A 23 13.24 7.62 17.06
N PHE A 24 11.94 7.36 17.23
CA PHE A 24 11.20 7.75 18.42
C PHE A 24 11.76 7.09 19.68
N TRP A 25 12.06 5.79 19.62
CA TRP A 25 12.73 5.10 20.72
C TRP A 25 14.12 5.69 21.01
N GLN A 26 14.94 5.99 19.99
CA GLN A 26 16.26 6.61 20.20
C GLN A 26 16.12 7.96 20.91
N LEU A 27 15.17 8.81 20.48
CA LEU A 27 14.89 10.10 21.10
C LEU A 27 14.54 9.96 22.59
N LEU A 28 13.64 9.02 22.91
CA LEU A 28 13.19 8.77 24.29
C LEU A 28 14.29 8.17 25.15
N ARG A 29 15.01 7.17 24.64
CA ARG A 29 16.09 6.46 25.34
C ARG A 29 17.22 7.41 25.70
N ASP A 30 17.57 8.31 24.77
CA ASP A 30 18.64 9.29 24.95
C ASP A 30 18.19 10.51 25.78
N GLY A 31 16.91 10.56 26.19
CA GLY A 31 16.37 11.62 27.05
C GLY A 31 16.35 12.99 26.39
N ARG A 32 16.05 13.05 25.08
CA ARG A 32 16.03 14.30 24.31
C ARG A 32 14.64 14.93 24.27
N GLU A 33 14.62 16.25 24.23
CA GLU A 33 13.42 17.06 23.99
C GLU A 33 13.41 17.54 22.53
N ALA A 34 12.28 17.37 21.84
CA ALA A 34 12.01 17.81 20.48
C ALA A 34 10.55 18.26 20.36
N THR A 35 10.31 19.54 20.61
CA THR A 35 8.98 20.18 20.59
C THR A 35 8.74 21.05 19.34
N GLY A 36 9.67 21.03 18.39
CA GLY A 36 9.54 21.74 17.11
C GLY A 36 8.48 21.12 16.19
N PRO A 37 8.20 21.74 15.03
CA PRO A 37 7.29 21.17 14.06
C PRO A 37 7.86 19.89 13.42
N ILE A 38 6.98 19.04 12.88
CA ILE A 38 7.42 17.92 12.06
C ILE A 38 8.02 18.43 10.75
N GLU A 39 9.15 17.86 10.37
CA GLU A 39 9.87 18.24 9.16
C GLU A 39 9.08 17.81 7.91
N ASN A 40 9.18 18.61 6.84
CA ASN A 40 8.64 18.28 5.53
C ASN A 40 7.13 17.97 5.51
N LEU A 41 6.35 18.61 6.39
CA LEU A 41 4.90 18.41 6.52
C LEU A 41 4.11 18.53 5.20
N ALA A 42 4.56 19.39 4.28
CA ALA A 42 3.91 19.59 3.01
C ALA A 42 4.27 18.51 1.97
N ASP A 43 5.28 17.68 2.24
CA ASP A 43 5.81 16.72 1.29
C ASP A 43 5.04 15.40 1.38
N PHE A 44 4.61 14.88 0.24
CA PHE A 44 3.80 13.66 0.14
C PHE A 44 4.00 13.00 -1.21
N ASP A 45 3.86 11.68 -1.32
CA ASP A 45 3.92 10.96 -2.59
C ASP A 45 2.51 10.72 -3.14
N ALA A 46 1.95 11.71 -3.83
CA ALA A 46 0.58 11.64 -4.34
C ALA A 46 0.40 10.54 -5.40
N GLY A 47 1.40 10.36 -6.27
CA GLY A 47 1.37 9.35 -7.32
C GLY A 47 1.29 7.93 -6.77
N PHE A 48 2.00 7.65 -5.67
CA PHE A 48 1.93 6.34 -5.00
C PHE A 48 0.50 5.95 -4.59
N PHE A 49 -0.30 6.92 -4.14
CA PHE A 49 -1.69 6.72 -3.71
C PHE A 49 -2.72 7.00 -4.82
N ASN A 50 -2.31 7.10 -6.09
CA ASN A 50 -3.16 7.46 -7.24
C ASN A 50 -3.94 8.77 -7.05
N LEU A 51 -3.29 9.79 -6.47
CA LEU A 51 -3.87 11.11 -6.25
C LEU A 51 -3.28 12.12 -7.25
N SER A 52 -4.12 12.99 -7.80
CA SER A 52 -3.63 14.07 -8.65
C SER A 52 -2.90 15.14 -7.81
N PRO A 53 -1.93 15.88 -8.36
CA PRO A 53 -1.30 17.01 -7.68
C PRO A 53 -2.31 18.04 -7.16
N ARG A 54 -3.41 18.24 -7.90
CA ARG A 54 -4.48 19.17 -7.53
C ARG A 54 -5.22 18.70 -6.28
N GLU A 55 -5.57 17.42 -6.21
CA GLU A 55 -6.21 16.83 -5.05
C GLU A 55 -5.28 16.86 -3.84
N ALA A 56 -4.00 16.48 -4.00
CA ALA A 56 -3.02 16.48 -2.92
C ALA A 56 -2.82 17.87 -2.29
N CYS A 57 -2.83 18.95 -3.08
CA CYS A 57 -2.81 20.32 -2.55
C CYS A 57 -4.08 20.68 -1.76
N ALA A 58 -5.24 20.13 -2.13
CA ALA A 58 -6.49 20.36 -1.42
C ALA A 58 -6.63 19.51 -0.15
N MET A 59 -5.83 18.45 0.00
CA MET A 59 -5.86 17.55 1.15
C MET A 59 -5.18 18.14 2.38
N ASP A 60 -5.92 18.12 3.49
CA ASP A 60 -5.42 18.30 4.84
C ASP A 60 -4.18 17.39 5.04
N PRO A 61 -3.03 17.94 5.45
CA PRO A 61 -1.82 17.15 5.69
C PRO A 61 -2.03 15.96 6.65
N ARG A 62 -3.03 16.01 7.54
CA ARG A 62 -3.40 14.85 8.39
C ARG A 62 -3.92 13.66 7.59
N GLN A 63 -4.64 13.91 6.49
CA GLN A 63 -5.10 12.83 5.60
C GLN A 63 -3.92 12.19 4.87
N ARG A 64 -2.98 13.01 4.38
CA ARG A 64 -1.74 12.55 3.73
C ARG A 64 -0.88 11.72 4.68
N LEU A 65 -0.69 12.23 5.90
CA LEU A 65 0.05 11.53 6.95
C LEU A 65 -0.61 10.21 7.34
N ALA A 66 -1.95 10.15 7.44
CA ALA A 66 -2.66 8.90 7.74
C ALA A 66 -2.41 7.81 6.67
N LEU A 67 -2.34 8.20 5.39
CA LEU A 67 -2.07 7.27 4.29
C LEU A 67 -0.65 6.69 4.38
N GLU A 68 0.36 7.54 4.54
CA GLU A 68 1.76 7.09 4.68
C GLU A 68 1.96 6.26 5.94
N LEU A 69 1.45 6.71 7.09
CA LEU A 69 1.54 5.96 8.34
C LEU A 69 0.86 4.58 8.24
N THR A 70 -0.26 4.48 7.52
CA THR A 70 -0.92 3.18 7.34
C THR A 70 -0.13 2.25 6.44
N TRP A 71 0.50 2.76 5.37
CA TRP A 71 1.38 1.94 4.54
C TRP A 71 2.53 1.36 5.36
N GLU A 72 3.20 2.24 6.12
CA GLU A 72 4.32 1.87 6.98
C GLU A 72 3.93 0.91 8.09
N LEU A 73 2.72 1.08 8.63
CA LEU A 73 2.14 0.20 9.64
C LEU A 73 1.99 -1.24 9.12
N PHE A 74 1.55 -1.40 7.86
CA PHE A 74 1.45 -2.72 7.25
C PHE A 74 2.83 -3.34 7.02
N GLU A 75 3.81 -2.56 6.56
CA GLU A 75 5.18 -3.05 6.35
C GLU A 75 5.90 -3.46 7.64
N ASP A 76 5.66 -2.74 8.74
CA ASP A 76 6.15 -3.07 10.09
C ASP A 76 5.51 -4.37 10.60
N ALA A 77 4.22 -4.57 10.34
CA ALA A 77 3.49 -5.79 10.70
C ALA A 77 3.77 -7.00 9.79
N PHE A 78 4.62 -6.85 8.78
CA PHE A 78 4.84 -7.83 7.70
C PHE A 78 3.55 -8.23 6.96
N VAL A 79 2.63 -7.28 6.82
CA VAL A 79 1.37 -7.44 6.08
C VAL A 79 1.53 -6.79 4.71
N VAL A 80 1.30 -7.54 3.64
CA VAL A 80 1.24 -6.97 2.29
C VAL A 80 -0.16 -6.35 2.13
N PRO A 81 -0.29 -5.04 1.80
CA PRO A 81 -1.59 -4.37 1.74
C PRO A 81 -2.61 -5.00 0.78
N GLN A 82 -2.12 -5.70 -0.26
CA GLN A 82 -2.97 -6.43 -1.20
C GLN A 82 -3.70 -7.61 -0.54
N ASP A 83 -3.08 -8.26 0.44
CA ASP A 83 -3.64 -9.44 1.11
C ASP A 83 -4.82 -9.07 2.01
N VAL A 84 -4.84 -7.83 2.54
CA VAL A 84 -5.91 -7.31 3.39
C VAL A 84 -6.96 -6.49 2.65
N ARG A 85 -6.81 -6.35 1.32
CA ARG A 85 -7.81 -5.71 0.48
C ARG A 85 -9.11 -6.51 0.54
N ASP A 86 -10.23 -5.79 0.60
CA ASP A 86 -11.58 -6.34 0.75
C ASP A 86 -11.83 -7.11 2.07
N GLN A 87 -10.90 -7.06 3.02
CA GLN A 87 -11.09 -7.68 4.34
C GLN A 87 -11.81 -6.75 5.33
N GLN A 88 -12.32 -7.36 6.41
CA GLN A 88 -12.97 -6.67 7.53
C GLN A 88 -11.92 -6.03 8.46
N VAL A 89 -11.23 -5.01 7.96
CA VAL A 89 -10.29 -4.18 8.72
C VAL A 89 -10.97 -2.87 9.09
N ALA A 90 -10.99 -2.55 10.39
CA ALA A 90 -11.55 -1.28 10.89
C ALA A 90 -10.49 -0.18 10.98
N VAL A 91 -10.92 1.07 10.88
CA VAL A 91 -10.06 2.26 10.99
C VAL A 91 -10.67 3.25 11.97
N TYR A 92 -9.99 3.45 13.11
CA TYR A 92 -10.36 4.43 14.12
C TYR A 92 -9.20 5.40 14.33
N LEU A 93 -9.37 6.66 13.94
CA LEU A 93 -8.32 7.68 14.08
C LEU A 93 -8.80 8.86 14.92
N GLY A 94 -8.03 9.21 15.95
CA GLY A 94 -8.25 10.40 16.75
C GLY A 94 -7.77 11.66 16.03
N ALA A 95 -8.63 12.66 15.88
CA ALA A 95 -8.25 13.98 15.35
C ALA A 95 -9.18 15.06 15.89
N MET A 96 -8.60 16.20 16.28
CA MET A 96 -9.32 17.38 16.74
C MET A 96 -8.90 18.61 15.93
N ASN A 97 -9.68 19.68 16.01
CA ASN A 97 -9.51 20.93 15.26
C ASN A 97 -9.60 20.76 13.73
N ASP A 98 -9.88 21.86 13.03
CA ASP A 98 -10.01 21.91 11.56
C ASP A 98 -9.16 23.04 10.98
N ASP A 99 -7.90 23.16 11.43
CA ASP A 99 -6.98 24.22 11.02
C ASP A 99 -6.87 24.35 9.49
N TYR A 100 -6.69 23.23 8.78
CA TYR A 100 -6.55 23.27 7.32
C TYR A 100 -7.84 23.72 6.61
N ALA A 101 -9.01 23.34 7.14
CA ALA A 101 -10.30 23.81 6.61
C ALA A 101 -10.44 25.33 6.80
N PHE A 102 -10.03 25.83 7.98
CA PHE A 102 -9.98 27.26 8.26
C PHE A 102 -9.03 27.99 7.31
N LEU A 103 -7.80 27.50 7.13
CA LEU A 103 -6.82 28.07 6.18
C LEU A 103 -7.34 28.03 4.74
N THR A 104 -8.02 26.95 4.34
CA THR A 104 -8.59 26.82 2.99
C THR A 104 -9.63 27.90 2.73
N LEU A 105 -10.54 28.14 3.70
CA LEU A 105 -11.57 29.18 3.59
C LEU A 105 -11.00 30.60 3.69
N ARG A 106 -9.91 30.79 4.44
CA ARG A 106 -9.27 32.11 4.61
C ARG A 106 -8.39 32.49 3.41
N ASP A 107 -7.55 31.57 2.95
CA ASP A 107 -6.43 31.86 2.05
C ASP A 107 -6.64 31.35 0.61
N ALA A 108 -7.60 30.43 0.39
CA ALA A 108 -7.81 29.76 -0.89
C ALA A 108 -9.28 29.76 -1.36
N ALA A 109 -10.13 30.63 -0.80
CA ALA A 109 -11.56 30.73 -1.10
C ALA A 109 -11.88 30.88 -2.59
N ASP A 110 -11.06 31.66 -3.31
CA ASP A 110 -11.25 31.90 -4.76
C ASP A 110 -10.85 30.70 -5.63
N THR A 111 -10.22 29.68 -5.04
CA THR A 111 -9.72 28.48 -5.72
C THR A 111 -10.43 27.19 -5.27
N LEU A 112 -11.58 27.32 -4.61
CA LEU A 112 -12.36 26.16 -4.17
C LEU A 112 -12.87 25.33 -5.35
N ASP A 113 -12.82 24.02 -5.18
CA ASP A 113 -13.34 23.03 -6.13
C ASP A 113 -13.87 21.80 -5.40
N HIS A 114 -14.26 20.78 -6.18
CA HIS A 114 -14.78 19.53 -5.64
C HIS A 114 -13.78 18.77 -4.75
N HIS A 115 -12.46 18.91 -4.98
CA HIS A 115 -11.43 18.31 -4.10
C HIS A 115 -11.35 19.03 -2.77
N SER A 116 -11.63 20.33 -2.72
CA SER A 116 -11.53 21.15 -1.50
C SER A 116 -12.48 20.67 -0.40
N PHE A 117 -13.68 20.20 -0.77
CA PHE A 117 -14.64 19.65 0.20
C PHE A 117 -14.13 18.36 0.85
N ALA A 118 -13.73 17.37 0.05
CA ALA A 118 -13.20 16.11 0.58
C ALA A 118 -11.83 16.31 1.27
N GLY A 119 -10.99 17.18 0.73
CA GLY A 119 -9.65 17.45 1.23
C GLY A 119 -9.61 18.15 2.59
N SER A 120 -10.63 18.94 2.94
CA SER A 120 -10.72 19.62 4.24
C SER A 120 -11.62 18.92 5.25
N ASN A 121 -12.43 17.95 4.83
CA ASN A 121 -13.36 17.26 5.72
C ASN A 121 -12.64 16.26 6.65
N ARG A 122 -12.80 16.44 7.96
CA ARG A 122 -12.15 15.61 8.98
C ARG A 122 -12.44 14.12 8.84
N ALA A 123 -13.66 13.72 8.47
CA ALA A 123 -14.01 12.30 8.30
C ALA A 123 -13.14 11.59 7.25
N MET A 124 -12.58 12.33 6.29
CA MET A 124 -11.73 11.78 5.25
C MET A 124 -10.35 11.35 5.77
N ILE A 125 -9.93 11.74 6.99
CA ILE A 125 -8.69 11.24 7.60
C ILE A 125 -8.73 9.70 7.74
N ALA A 126 -9.84 9.15 8.23
CA ALA A 126 -10.04 7.71 8.30
C ALA A 126 -10.53 7.12 6.97
N ASN A 127 -11.50 7.77 6.31
CA ASN A 127 -12.16 7.17 5.15
C ASN A 127 -11.26 7.05 3.92
N ARG A 128 -10.26 7.93 3.75
CA ARG A 128 -9.28 7.78 2.68
C ARG A 128 -8.35 6.59 2.91
N VAL A 129 -8.03 6.25 4.15
CA VAL A 129 -7.29 5.02 4.47
C VAL A 129 -8.09 3.82 4.02
N SER A 130 -9.35 3.71 4.44
CA SER A 130 -10.22 2.61 4.03
C SER A 130 -10.37 2.52 2.51
N TYR A 131 -10.53 3.66 1.83
CA TYR A 131 -10.63 3.71 0.37
C TYR A 131 -9.33 3.28 -0.33
N ALA A 132 -8.18 3.82 0.07
CA ALA A 132 -6.90 3.56 -0.57
C ALA A 132 -6.46 2.10 -0.45
N PHE A 133 -6.79 1.45 0.67
CA PHE A 133 -6.41 0.07 0.97
C PHE A 133 -7.55 -0.95 0.77
N GLY A 134 -8.75 -0.50 0.36
CA GLY A 134 -9.91 -1.36 0.12
C GLY A 134 -10.45 -2.04 1.39
N LEU A 135 -10.43 -1.37 2.54
CA LEU A 135 -10.84 -1.92 3.83
C LEU A 135 -12.36 -1.78 4.01
N ARG A 136 -13.03 -2.80 4.54
CA ARG A 136 -14.51 -2.89 4.52
C ARG A 136 -15.22 -2.75 5.86
N ALA A 137 -14.52 -2.68 6.99
CA ALA A 137 -15.17 -2.54 8.29
C ALA A 137 -15.39 -1.06 8.65
N ALA A 138 -15.75 -0.79 9.92
CA ALA A 138 -16.01 0.57 10.39
C ALA A 138 -14.81 1.49 10.17
N SER A 139 -15.05 2.68 9.63
CA SER A 139 -14.04 3.69 9.35
C SER A 139 -14.53 5.04 9.87
N MET A 140 -13.88 5.59 10.90
CA MET A 140 -14.32 6.84 11.51
C MET A 140 -13.20 7.62 12.19
N VAL A 141 -13.42 8.93 12.27
CA VAL A 141 -12.64 9.80 13.13
C VAL A 141 -13.32 9.96 14.48
N VAL A 142 -12.53 9.90 15.55
CA VAL A 142 -12.97 10.10 16.93
C VAL A 142 -12.47 11.46 17.42
N ASP A 143 -13.37 12.28 17.95
CA ASP A 143 -13.00 13.52 18.64
C ASP A 143 -13.57 13.50 20.07
N SER A 144 -12.67 13.30 21.02
CA SER A 144 -12.89 13.51 22.45
C SER A 144 -11.83 14.47 23.02
N ALA A 145 -11.40 15.44 22.20
CA ALA A 145 -10.26 16.31 22.46
C ALA A 145 -8.96 15.52 22.66
N GLN A 146 -8.22 15.75 23.75
CA GLN A 146 -6.89 15.15 24.00
C GLN A 146 -6.94 13.62 24.13
N SER A 147 -8.06 13.03 24.57
CA SER A 147 -8.23 11.59 24.72
C SER A 147 -8.56 10.84 23.42
N SER A 148 -8.68 11.55 22.29
CA SER A 148 -9.19 11.01 21.02
C SER A 148 -8.51 9.74 20.54
N SER A 149 -7.17 9.69 20.60
CA SER A 149 -6.43 8.52 20.13
C SER A 149 -6.59 7.28 21.02
N LEU A 150 -6.63 7.42 22.35
CA LEU A 150 -6.91 6.26 23.22
C LEU A 150 -8.38 5.83 23.15
N ALA A 151 -9.30 6.77 22.92
CA ALA A 151 -10.69 6.44 22.60
C ALA A 151 -10.79 5.63 21.30
N ALA A 152 -10.03 6.01 20.27
CA ALA A 152 -9.93 5.23 19.04
C ALA A 152 -9.36 3.82 19.27
N VAL A 153 -8.30 3.68 20.10
CA VAL A 153 -7.74 2.37 20.49
C VAL A 153 -8.76 1.52 21.25
N HIS A 154 -9.52 2.09 22.17
CA HIS A 154 -10.58 1.38 22.88
C HIS A 154 -11.67 0.87 21.92
N LEU A 155 -12.18 1.73 21.03
CA LEU A 155 -13.19 1.34 20.04
C LEU A 155 -12.67 0.24 19.08
N ALA A 156 -11.40 0.31 18.70
CA ALA A 156 -10.76 -0.75 17.91
C ALA A 156 -10.69 -2.08 18.67
N CYS A 157 -10.33 -2.06 19.96
CA CYS A 157 -10.35 -3.27 20.80
C CYS A 157 -11.75 -3.88 20.90
N GLU A 158 -12.78 -3.05 21.09
CA GLU A 158 -14.17 -3.54 21.16
C GLU A 158 -14.68 -4.08 19.82
N SER A 159 -14.30 -3.46 18.70
CA SER A 159 -14.61 -3.97 17.35
C SER A 159 -14.00 -5.36 17.11
N LEU A 160 -12.76 -5.58 17.55
CA LEU A 160 -12.10 -6.89 17.47
C LEU A 160 -12.75 -7.93 18.41
N ARG A 161 -13.05 -7.55 19.66
CA ARG A 161 -13.66 -8.46 20.66
C ARG A 161 -15.05 -8.92 20.26
N THR A 162 -15.83 -8.05 19.63
CA THR A 162 -17.17 -8.36 19.13
C THR A 162 -17.14 -9.14 17.81
N GLY A 163 -15.99 -9.26 17.16
CA GLY A 163 -15.84 -9.87 15.84
C GLY A 163 -16.37 -9.00 14.69
N ALA A 164 -16.67 -7.72 14.95
CA ALA A 164 -17.06 -6.76 13.92
C ALA A 164 -15.91 -6.45 12.96
N ALA A 165 -14.67 -6.64 13.40
CA ALA A 165 -13.46 -6.58 12.58
C ALA A 165 -12.49 -7.72 12.93
N GLN A 166 -11.67 -8.11 11.95
CA GLN A 166 -10.61 -9.12 12.13
C GLN A 166 -9.25 -8.48 12.43
N LEU A 167 -9.05 -7.27 11.89
CA LEU A 167 -7.92 -6.39 12.14
C LEU A 167 -8.45 -4.99 12.41
N ALA A 168 -7.74 -4.19 13.17
CA ALA A 168 -8.11 -2.79 13.38
C ALA A 168 -6.88 -1.88 13.39
N ILE A 169 -6.96 -0.79 12.63
CA ILE A 169 -6.02 0.32 12.67
C ILE A 169 -6.55 1.33 13.69
N ALA A 170 -5.73 1.67 14.67
CA ALA A 170 -6.08 2.63 15.71
C ALA A 170 -4.97 3.64 15.93
N GLY A 171 -5.30 4.90 16.20
CA GLY A 171 -4.28 5.91 16.46
C GLY A 171 -4.82 7.32 16.55
N GLY A 172 -3.98 8.29 16.26
CA GLY A 172 -4.40 9.69 16.13
C GLY A 172 -3.32 10.59 15.55
N ILE A 173 -3.76 11.72 15.02
CA ILE A 173 -2.93 12.68 14.30
C ILE A 173 -3.32 14.11 14.72
N GLN A 174 -2.33 14.90 15.11
CA GLN A 174 -2.44 16.30 15.46
C GLN A 174 -1.40 17.11 14.69
N LEU A 175 -1.80 18.22 14.08
CA LEU A 175 -0.89 19.17 13.44
C LEU A 175 -1.28 20.59 13.82
N ASN A 176 -0.30 21.47 13.97
CA ASN A 176 -0.51 22.85 14.37
C ASN A 176 -0.31 23.75 13.14
N LEU A 177 -1.38 24.02 12.40
CA LEU A 177 -1.30 24.66 11.08
C LEU A 177 -1.70 26.13 11.11
N ALA A 178 -2.59 26.52 12.03
CA ALA A 178 -3.10 27.88 12.13
C ALA A 178 -2.60 28.58 13.43
N PRO A 179 -1.87 29.70 13.34
CA PRO A 179 -1.35 30.41 14.51
C PRO A 179 -2.45 31.00 15.39
N GLU A 180 -3.66 31.20 14.87
CA GLU A 180 -4.82 31.63 15.66
C GLU A 180 -5.18 30.65 16.77
N ILE A 181 -4.91 29.36 16.58
CA ILE A 181 -5.15 28.34 17.60
C ILE A 181 -4.13 28.47 18.74
N ASP A 182 -2.88 28.79 18.44
CA ASP A 182 -1.86 29.09 19.46
C ASP A 182 -2.29 30.28 20.33
N MET A 183 -2.85 31.32 19.70
CA MET A 183 -3.36 32.49 20.41
C MET A 183 -4.51 32.12 21.36
N LEU A 184 -5.45 31.28 20.91
CA LEU A 184 -6.57 30.83 21.74
C LEU A 184 -6.11 29.99 22.94
N GLU A 185 -5.15 29.08 22.74
CA GLU A 185 -4.59 28.27 23.82
C GLU A 185 -3.73 29.11 24.79
N THR A 186 -3.07 30.16 24.31
CA THR A 186 -2.35 31.12 25.17
C THR A 186 -3.31 31.88 26.07
N GLU A 187 -4.41 32.41 25.51
CA GLU A 187 -5.42 33.15 26.27
C GLU A 187 -6.17 32.29 27.29
N SER A 188 -6.25 30.97 27.08
CA SER A 188 -6.83 30.04 28.05
C SER A 188 -5.91 29.70 29.21
N GLY A 189 -4.63 30.10 29.15
CA GLY A 189 -3.61 29.79 30.15
C GLY A 189 -3.12 28.34 30.12
N ALA A 190 -3.34 27.62 29.01
CA ALA A 190 -2.96 26.21 28.88
C ALA A 190 -1.48 26.02 28.52
N LEU A 191 -0.85 27.04 27.91
CA LEU A 191 0.51 26.96 27.40
C LEU A 191 1.55 27.43 28.42
N SER A 192 2.66 26.68 28.50
CA SER A 192 3.82 27.04 29.33
C SER A 192 4.47 28.32 28.81
N VAL A 193 4.68 29.30 29.69
CA VAL A 193 5.46 30.51 29.37
C VAL A 193 6.96 30.27 29.51
N LEU A 194 7.34 29.22 30.23
CA LEU A 194 8.73 28.78 30.39
C LEU A 194 9.23 27.95 29.20
N GLY A 195 8.35 27.56 28.28
CA GLY A 195 8.70 26.89 27.03
C GLY A 195 9.04 25.41 27.18
N HIS A 196 8.69 24.79 28.30
CA HIS A 196 8.91 23.36 28.56
C HIS A 196 7.70 22.76 29.30
N THR A 197 7.44 21.48 29.07
CA THR A 197 6.43 20.75 29.85
C THR A 197 7.06 20.23 31.16
N TYR A 198 6.58 20.73 32.30
CA TYR A 198 7.08 20.42 33.65
C TYR A 198 6.17 19.43 34.40
N ALA A 199 5.94 18.24 33.82
CA ALA A 199 5.02 17.24 34.38
C ALA A 199 5.38 16.84 35.83
N PHE A 200 4.45 17.04 36.75
CA PHE A 200 4.52 16.80 38.21
C PHE A 200 5.57 17.63 38.97
N ASP A 201 6.20 18.61 38.32
CA ASP A 201 7.20 19.47 38.94
C ASP A 201 6.56 20.77 39.49
N GLU A 202 7.15 21.36 40.53
CA GLU A 202 6.67 22.62 41.12
C GLU A 202 6.61 23.79 40.13
N ARG A 203 7.40 23.72 39.04
CA ARG A 203 7.43 24.70 37.94
C ARG A 203 6.33 24.52 36.90
N ALA A 204 5.48 23.49 37.02
CA ALA A 204 4.31 23.29 36.18
C ALA A 204 3.55 24.61 35.98
N ASP A 205 3.45 25.07 34.73
CA ASP A 205 2.77 26.30 34.33
C ASP A 205 1.91 26.13 33.06
N GLY A 206 1.88 24.93 32.48
CA GLY A 206 1.24 24.63 31.22
C GLY A 206 2.03 23.60 30.40
N TYR A 207 1.52 23.25 29.22
CA TYR A 207 2.22 22.39 28.27
C TYR A 207 2.85 23.19 27.13
N VAL A 208 3.84 22.61 26.46
CA VAL A 208 4.27 23.05 25.12
C VAL A 208 3.44 22.33 24.08
N ARG A 209 2.97 23.03 23.03
CA ARG A 209 2.23 22.37 21.95
C ARG A 209 3.14 21.39 21.21
N GLY A 210 2.67 20.15 21.08
CA GLY A 210 3.29 19.14 20.23
C GLY A 210 2.47 18.91 18.97
N GLU A 211 3.07 18.27 17.98
CA GLU A 211 2.37 17.76 16.80
C GLU A 211 2.97 16.43 16.35
N GLY A 212 2.28 15.76 15.43
CA GLY A 212 2.65 14.46 14.91
C GLY A 212 1.48 13.48 14.93
N GLY A 213 1.78 12.22 14.66
CA GLY A 213 0.79 11.17 14.63
C GLY A 213 1.39 9.80 14.84
N GLY A 214 0.56 8.89 15.34
CA GLY A 214 0.91 7.49 15.55
C GLY A 214 -0.27 6.60 15.23
N VAL A 215 0.01 5.39 14.75
CA VAL A 215 -0.98 4.35 14.50
C VAL A 215 -0.42 3.00 14.92
N VAL A 216 -1.33 2.10 15.32
CA VAL A 216 -1.05 0.71 15.67
C VAL A 216 -2.01 -0.21 14.92
N LEU A 217 -1.52 -1.41 14.60
CA LEU A 217 -2.30 -2.48 13.98
C LEU A 217 -2.62 -3.51 15.06
N LEU A 218 -3.91 -3.73 15.25
CA LEU A 218 -4.44 -4.55 16.32
C LEU A 218 -5.07 -5.82 15.76
N LYS A 219 -4.87 -6.93 16.47
CA LYS A 219 -5.42 -8.24 16.13
C LYS A 219 -5.75 -9.03 17.40
N PRO A 220 -6.81 -9.85 17.43
CA PRO A 220 -7.02 -10.77 18.56
C PRO A 220 -5.76 -11.63 18.79
N LEU A 221 -5.25 -11.67 20.01
CA LEU A 221 -3.98 -12.32 20.33
C LEU A 221 -3.93 -13.80 19.91
N PRO A 222 -4.98 -14.62 20.12
CA PRO A 222 -4.96 -16.01 19.65
C PRO A 222 -4.78 -16.13 18.14
N ALA A 223 -5.39 -15.23 17.36
CA ALA A 223 -5.25 -15.21 15.90
C ALA A 223 -3.86 -14.70 15.49
N ALA A 224 -3.31 -13.69 16.19
CA ALA A 224 -1.96 -13.21 15.93
C ALA A 224 -0.88 -14.29 16.15
N VAL A 225 -1.03 -15.09 17.22
CA VAL A 225 -0.13 -16.22 17.50
C VAL A 225 -0.29 -17.32 16.45
N ALA A 226 -1.53 -17.66 16.08
CA ALA A 226 -1.81 -18.70 15.07
C ALA A 226 -1.20 -18.34 13.70
N ASP A 227 -1.27 -17.07 13.32
CA ASP A 227 -0.76 -16.59 12.04
C ASP A 227 0.75 -16.27 12.07
N GLY A 228 1.41 -16.51 13.21
CA GLY A 228 2.84 -16.25 13.37
C GLY A 228 3.22 -14.77 13.26
N ASN A 229 2.30 -13.86 13.63
CA ASN A 229 2.58 -12.43 13.62
C ASN A 229 3.63 -12.07 14.69
N ARG A 230 4.45 -11.06 14.38
CA ARG A 230 5.21 -10.34 15.41
C ARG A 230 4.23 -9.68 16.38
N ILE A 231 4.51 -9.76 17.67
CA ILE A 231 3.70 -9.12 18.72
C ILE A 231 4.63 -8.17 19.46
N HIS A 232 4.38 -6.86 19.39
CA HIS A 232 5.15 -5.84 20.10
C HIS A 232 4.74 -5.76 21.57
N ALA A 233 3.44 -5.78 21.83
CA ALA A 233 2.85 -5.80 23.17
C ALA A 233 1.41 -6.34 23.10
N VAL A 234 0.81 -6.55 24.27
CA VAL A 234 -0.58 -7.02 24.40
C VAL A 234 -1.40 -6.00 25.19
N ILE A 235 -2.53 -5.59 24.64
CA ILE A 235 -3.57 -4.83 25.35
C ILE A 235 -4.44 -5.84 26.11
N LEU A 236 -4.39 -5.77 27.44
CA LEU A 236 -5.17 -6.65 28.32
C LEU A 236 -6.55 -6.07 28.62
N GLY A 237 -6.64 -4.75 28.77
CA GLY A 237 -7.87 -4.06 29.11
C GLY A 237 -7.79 -2.59 28.75
N SER A 238 -8.95 -1.97 28.58
CA SER A 238 -9.10 -0.53 28.40
C SER A 238 -10.46 -0.09 28.93
N ALA A 239 -10.60 1.21 29.17
CA ALA A 239 -11.87 1.81 29.57
C ALA A 239 -11.98 3.25 29.06
N LEU A 240 -13.23 3.67 28.83
CA LEU A 240 -13.62 5.06 28.58
C LEU A 240 -14.65 5.49 29.62
N GLY A 241 -14.50 6.70 30.14
CA GLY A 241 -15.44 7.30 31.08
C GLY A 241 -15.61 8.80 30.81
N ASN A 242 -16.59 9.43 31.45
CA ASN A 242 -16.74 10.88 31.43
C ASN A 242 -16.89 11.43 32.85
N ALA A 243 -16.23 12.56 33.13
CA ALA A 243 -16.27 13.21 34.43
C ALA A 243 -17.67 13.73 34.82
N GLY A 244 -18.54 13.99 33.84
CA GLY A 244 -19.89 14.52 34.06
C GLY A 244 -19.86 15.77 34.95
N HIS A 245 -20.70 15.79 35.98
CA HIS A 245 -20.75 16.90 36.96
C HIS A 245 -19.80 16.70 38.16
N ARG A 246 -18.83 15.78 38.08
CA ARG A 246 -17.88 15.52 39.20
C ARG A 246 -16.72 16.53 39.25
N GLY A 247 -16.54 17.34 38.21
CA GLY A 247 -15.58 18.45 38.17
C GLY A 247 -16.24 19.79 38.55
N PRO A 248 -15.46 20.78 39.04
CA PRO A 248 -15.97 22.11 39.39
C PRO A 248 -16.26 23.00 38.16
N GLY A 249 -15.89 22.55 36.96
CA GLY A 249 -16.16 23.22 35.69
C GLY A 249 -15.94 22.26 34.52
N LEU A 250 -16.42 22.64 33.32
CA LEU A 250 -16.39 21.77 32.14
C LEU A 250 -14.98 21.31 31.76
N THR A 251 -14.00 22.23 31.83
CA THR A 251 -12.60 21.99 31.44
C THR A 251 -11.69 21.67 32.61
N VAL A 252 -12.24 21.47 33.80
CA VAL A 252 -11.46 21.16 35.01
C VAL A 252 -11.48 19.65 35.25
N PRO A 253 -10.32 18.98 35.36
CA PRO A 253 -10.27 17.54 35.57
C PRO A 253 -10.85 17.11 36.93
N SER A 254 -11.05 15.79 37.10
CA SER A 254 -11.66 15.22 38.31
C SER A 254 -10.95 13.94 38.72
N ALA A 255 -10.26 13.98 39.86
CA ALA A 255 -9.48 12.85 40.36
C ALA A 255 -10.33 11.58 40.52
N ALA A 256 -11.56 11.73 41.02
CA ALA A 256 -12.49 10.61 41.19
C ALA A 256 -12.92 9.98 39.85
N ALA A 257 -13.04 10.77 38.78
CA ALA A 257 -13.39 10.26 37.46
C ALA A 257 -12.20 9.59 36.75
N GLU A 258 -11.00 10.15 36.94
CA GLU A 258 -9.74 9.56 36.44
C GLU A 258 -9.44 8.24 37.17
N ALA A 259 -9.57 8.20 38.50
CA ALA A 259 -9.39 6.98 39.26
C ALA A 259 -10.42 5.90 38.89
N GLU A 260 -11.67 6.29 38.64
CA GLU A 260 -12.72 5.37 38.18
C GLU A 260 -12.37 4.72 36.83
N VAL A 261 -11.94 5.49 35.83
CA VAL A 261 -11.59 4.89 34.52
C VAL A 261 -10.38 3.95 34.61
N ILE A 262 -9.40 4.27 35.47
CA ILE A 262 -8.24 3.39 35.70
C ILE A 262 -8.69 2.09 36.37
N ARG A 263 -9.57 2.14 37.39
CA ARG A 263 -10.13 0.93 38.02
C ARG A 263 -10.92 0.08 37.04
N GLN A 264 -11.70 0.70 36.15
CA GLN A 264 -12.44 -0.02 35.11
C GLN A 264 -11.52 -0.71 34.12
N ALA A 265 -10.42 -0.07 33.71
CA ALA A 265 -9.43 -0.67 32.82
C ALA A 265 -8.67 -1.84 33.49
N LEU A 266 -8.34 -1.71 34.79
CA LEU A 266 -7.78 -2.82 35.58
C LEU A 266 -8.76 -3.98 35.70
N SER A 267 -10.04 -3.68 35.97
CA SER A 267 -11.09 -4.68 36.04
C SER A 267 -11.30 -5.39 34.70
N SER A 268 -11.27 -4.66 33.58
CA SER A 268 -11.43 -5.25 32.24
C SER A 268 -10.22 -6.09 31.84
N ALA A 269 -9.02 -5.77 32.35
CA ALA A 269 -7.81 -6.59 32.23
C ALA A 269 -7.78 -7.80 33.20
N GLY A 270 -8.66 -7.85 34.20
CA GLY A 270 -8.62 -8.86 35.25
C GLY A 270 -7.37 -8.78 36.12
N LEU A 271 -6.84 -7.57 36.35
CA LEU A 271 -5.61 -7.31 37.10
C LEU A 271 -5.86 -6.51 38.37
N ASP A 272 -4.99 -6.74 39.35
CA ASP A 272 -4.88 -5.89 40.54
C ASP A 272 -3.86 -4.75 40.31
N HIS A 273 -4.05 -3.62 40.97
CA HIS A 273 -3.16 -2.45 40.89
C HIS A 273 -1.71 -2.77 41.32
N ASN A 274 -1.48 -3.77 42.17
CA ASN A 274 -0.15 -4.22 42.57
C ASN A 274 0.65 -4.87 41.42
N GLN A 275 0.01 -5.13 40.29
CA GLN A 275 0.60 -5.77 39.11
C GLN A 275 1.04 -4.78 38.04
N ILE A 276 0.88 -3.46 38.25
CA ILE A 276 1.27 -2.42 37.28
C ILE A 276 2.61 -1.81 37.69
N ASP A 277 3.63 -1.86 36.84
CA ASP A 277 4.96 -1.35 37.20
C ASP A 277 5.16 0.11 36.81
N TYR A 278 4.49 0.53 35.74
CA TYR A 278 4.66 1.84 35.12
C TYR A 278 3.31 2.45 34.72
N VAL A 279 3.16 3.76 34.87
CA VAL A 279 2.05 4.51 34.26
C VAL A 279 2.63 5.62 33.39
N GLU A 280 2.32 5.55 32.10
CA GLU A 280 2.41 6.70 31.22
C GLU A 280 1.22 7.60 31.50
N ALA A 281 1.48 8.67 32.23
CA ALA A 281 0.48 9.64 32.63
C ALA A 281 0.02 10.50 31.44
N HIS A 282 -1.12 11.18 31.61
CA HIS A 282 -1.47 12.29 30.73
C HIS A 282 -0.46 13.44 30.89
N GLY A 283 -0.14 13.78 32.15
CA GLY A 283 1.03 14.52 32.60
C GLY A 283 1.35 15.74 31.74
N THR A 284 0.46 16.73 31.76
CA THR A 284 0.53 17.91 30.89
C THR A 284 1.37 19.04 31.46
N GLY A 285 1.88 18.94 32.69
CA GLY A 285 2.65 20.04 33.27
C GLY A 285 1.77 21.21 33.70
N THR A 286 0.47 20.99 33.91
CA THR A 286 -0.47 22.05 34.27
C THR A 286 -0.61 22.16 35.79
N GLN A 287 -0.73 23.39 36.30
CA GLN A 287 -0.84 23.66 37.75
C GLN A 287 -2.02 22.97 38.42
N VAL A 288 -3.11 22.76 37.68
CA VAL A 288 -4.34 22.15 38.19
C VAL A 288 -4.39 20.65 37.86
N GLY A 289 -3.98 20.25 36.66
CA GLY A 289 -4.10 18.87 36.18
C GLY A 289 -3.15 17.92 36.88
N ASP A 290 -1.87 18.28 37.02
CA ASP A 290 -0.87 17.35 37.56
C ASP A 290 -1.15 16.94 39.02
N PRO A 291 -1.54 17.84 39.94
CA PRO A 291 -1.97 17.42 41.29
C PRO A 291 -3.22 16.53 41.29
N ILE A 292 -4.17 16.77 40.38
CA ILE A 292 -5.41 15.99 40.25
C ILE A 292 -5.09 14.57 39.76
N GLU A 293 -4.27 14.45 38.72
CA GLU A 293 -3.85 13.16 38.18
C GLU A 293 -3.02 12.37 39.20
N ALA A 294 -2.07 13.02 39.89
CA ALA A 294 -1.31 12.39 40.96
C ALA A 294 -2.22 11.90 42.09
N SER A 295 -3.24 12.69 42.48
CA SER A 295 -4.23 12.27 43.47
C SER A 295 -5.05 11.07 42.99
N ALA A 296 -5.48 11.05 41.73
CA ALA A 296 -6.25 9.95 41.14
C ALA A 296 -5.45 8.63 41.17
N LEU A 297 -4.18 8.70 40.78
CA LEU A 297 -3.24 7.58 40.87
C LEU A 297 -2.99 7.17 42.33
N GLY A 298 -2.88 8.15 43.24
CA GLY A 298 -2.74 7.91 44.68
C GLY A 298 -3.91 7.13 45.29
N GLU A 299 -5.15 7.38 44.85
CA GLU A 299 -6.31 6.59 45.30
C GLU A 299 -6.22 5.10 44.93
N ILE A 300 -5.32 4.74 44.02
CA ILE A 300 -5.16 3.37 43.49
C ILE A 300 -3.87 2.75 44.00
N PHE A 301 -2.78 3.52 44.04
CA PHE A 301 -1.44 3.00 44.27
C PHE A 301 -0.83 3.39 45.61
N ALA A 302 -1.51 4.15 46.47
CA ALA A 302 -0.95 4.58 47.76
C ALA A 302 -0.36 3.41 48.57
N GLU A 303 -1.03 2.26 48.65
CA GLU A 303 -0.53 1.10 49.41
C GLU A 303 0.85 0.57 48.94
N ARG A 304 1.35 1.05 47.79
CA ARG A 304 2.64 0.69 47.21
C ARG A 304 3.82 1.55 47.65
N HIS A 305 3.76 2.30 48.75
CA HIS A 305 4.90 3.14 49.22
C HIS A 305 6.26 2.41 49.31
N GLN A 306 6.28 1.09 49.56
CA GLN A 306 7.53 0.31 49.60
C GLN A 306 8.11 -0.03 48.22
N ARG A 307 7.25 -0.07 47.19
CA ARG A 307 7.62 -0.29 45.78
C ARG A 307 6.75 0.61 44.87
N PRO A 308 7.00 1.93 44.90
CA PRO A 308 6.19 2.90 44.19
C PRO A 308 6.10 2.59 42.70
N VAL A 309 4.95 2.87 42.11
CA VAL A 309 4.75 2.75 40.65
C VAL A 309 5.56 3.85 39.96
N ALA A 310 6.33 3.47 38.94
CA ALA A 310 7.05 4.46 38.14
C ALA A 310 6.04 5.26 37.28
N VAL A 311 6.19 6.57 37.23
CA VAL A 311 5.34 7.44 36.39
C VAL A 311 6.20 8.31 35.49
N GLY A 312 5.67 8.66 34.31
CA GLY A 312 6.30 9.59 33.39
C GLY A 312 5.34 10.12 32.35
N SER A 313 5.77 11.12 31.57
CA SER A 313 4.98 11.71 30.49
C SER A 313 5.83 12.00 29.26
N VAL A 314 5.39 11.52 28.10
CA VAL A 314 5.98 11.76 26.78
C VAL A 314 5.87 13.22 26.37
N ALA A 315 4.93 13.99 26.96
CA ALA A 315 4.78 15.40 26.69
C ALA A 315 6.00 16.23 27.14
N THR A 316 6.84 15.67 28.03
CA THR A 316 8.14 16.25 28.41
C THR A 316 9.20 16.11 27.31
N ASN A 317 9.00 15.19 26.35
CA ASN A 317 9.90 14.99 25.22
C ASN A 317 9.41 15.70 23.97
N ILE A 318 8.13 15.56 23.60
CA ILE A 318 7.62 16.01 22.29
C ILE A 318 6.53 17.08 22.38
N GLY A 319 6.27 17.60 23.59
CA GLY A 319 5.13 18.47 23.85
C GLY A 319 3.81 17.70 23.83
N HIS A 320 2.72 18.40 24.11
CA HIS A 320 1.38 17.83 24.07
C HIS A 320 0.87 17.74 22.63
N ALA A 321 0.91 16.55 22.04
CA ALA A 321 0.48 16.29 20.67
C ALA A 321 -1.06 16.23 20.47
N GLY A 322 -1.84 17.09 21.15
CA GLY A 322 -3.30 17.16 21.05
C GLY A 322 -4.01 15.81 20.98
N ALA A 323 -4.78 15.57 19.92
CA ALA A 323 -5.49 14.30 19.69
C ALA A 323 -4.57 13.07 19.56
N ALA A 324 -3.29 13.26 19.23
CA ALA A 324 -2.28 12.20 19.13
C ALA A 324 -1.50 11.96 20.45
N ALA A 325 -1.77 12.70 21.52
CA ALA A 325 -1.04 12.55 22.79
C ALA A 325 -1.16 11.14 23.38
N GLY A 326 -2.38 10.58 23.37
CA GLY A 326 -2.66 9.23 23.84
C GLY A 326 -1.87 8.14 23.08
N ILE A 327 -1.85 8.20 21.75
CA ILE A 327 -1.09 7.22 20.95
C ILE A 327 0.42 7.41 21.08
N ALA A 328 0.92 8.64 21.28
CA ALA A 328 2.34 8.87 21.56
C ALA A 328 2.77 8.19 22.88
N GLY A 329 1.96 8.32 23.93
CA GLY A 329 2.18 7.65 25.21
C GLY A 329 2.10 6.12 25.09
N LEU A 330 1.15 5.62 24.31
CA LEU A 330 1.02 4.19 24.02
C LEU A 330 2.26 3.65 23.29
N LEU A 331 2.72 4.32 22.23
CA LEU A 331 3.92 3.95 21.47
C LEU A 331 5.17 3.95 22.34
N LYS A 332 5.39 5.00 23.15
CA LYS A 332 6.49 5.05 24.13
C LYS A 332 6.44 3.84 25.06
N THR A 333 5.25 3.49 25.57
CA THR A 333 5.08 2.38 26.50
C THR A 333 5.33 1.03 25.83
N VAL A 334 4.87 0.82 24.60
CA VAL A 334 5.16 -0.40 23.83
C VAL A 334 6.66 -0.56 23.58
N LEU A 335 7.34 0.49 23.12
CA LEU A 335 8.80 0.47 22.88
C LEU A 335 9.60 0.25 24.17
N ALA A 336 9.12 0.80 25.30
CA ALA A 336 9.69 0.57 26.62
C ALA A 336 9.53 -0.90 27.09
N LEU A 337 8.37 -1.53 26.81
CA LEU A 337 8.13 -2.94 27.10
C LEU A 337 9.04 -3.86 26.26
N GLU A 338 9.16 -3.59 24.96
CA GLU A 338 10.03 -4.36 24.03
C GLU A 338 11.51 -4.27 24.43
N SER A 339 11.99 -3.09 24.79
CA SER A 339 13.38 -2.86 25.19
C SER A 339 13.69 -3.31 26.62
N GLY A 340 12.67 -3.42 27.49
CA GLY A 340 12.85 -3.65 28.92
C GLY A 340 13.47 -2.48 29.66
N LEU A 341 13.26 -1.26 29.16
CA LEU A 341 13.80 -0.02 29.72
C LEU A 341 12.68 1.02 29.85
N ILE A 342 12.64 1.76 30.96
CA ILE A 342 11.71 2.88 31.17
C ILE A 342 12.47 4.19 30.90
N PRO A 343 12.10 4.98 29.87
CA PRO A 343 12.72 6.26 29.57
C PRO A 343 12.53 7.31 30.68
N ALA A 344 13.41 8.30 30.72
CA ALA A 344 13.27 9.43 31.63
C ALA A 344 12.06 10.32 31.24
N SER A 345 11.29 10.73 32.23
CA SER A 345 10.42 11.92 32.16
C SER A 345 11.30 13.13 32.42
N LEU A 346 11.36 14.05 31.46
CA LEU A 346 12.25 15.21 31.53
C LEU A 346 11.70 16.28 32.47
N ASN A 347 12.52 17.30 32.72
CA ASN A 347 12.14 18.54 33.41
C ASN A 347 11.66 18.40 34.87
N TYR A 348 11.86 17.26 35.51
CA TYR A 348 11.49 17.04 36.92
C TYR A 348 12.70 17.19 37.86
N ALA A 349 12.59 18.11 38.82
CA ALA A 349 13.57 18.41 39.85
C ALA A 349 12.94 18.48 41.26
N SER A 350 11.78 19.12 41.39
CA SER A 350 11.06 19.28 42.66
C SER A 350 9.59 18.91 42.47
N PRO A 351 8.99 18.04 43.30
CA PRO A 351 7.58 17.67 43.17
C PRO A 351 6.61 18.85 43.42
N SER A 352 5.56 18.97 42.62
CA SER A 352 4.41 19.85 42.91
C SER A 352 3.49 19.30 44.01
N VAL A 353 3.49 17.99 44.19
CA VAL A 353 2.78 17.24 45.24
C VAL A 353 3.65 16.10 45.75
N ASP A 354 3.46 15.65 46.99
CA ASP A 354 4.21 14.53 47.58
C ASP A 354 3.84 13.19 46.91
N VAL A 355 4.37 12.94 45.72
CA VAL A 355 4.12 11.75 44.89
C VAL A 355 4.55 10.45 45.56
N GLU A 356 5.57 10.49 46.42
CA GLU A 356 6.04 9.31 47.16
C GLU A 356 4.99 8.86 48.18
N SER A 357 4.36 9.81 48.89
CA SER A 357 3.22 9.57 49.77
C SER A 357 1.95 9.11 49.05
N LEU A 358 1.95 9.11 47.71
CA LEU A 358 0.87 8.58 46.86
C LEU A 358 1.25 7.22 46.25
N GLY A 359 2.40 6.66 46.62
CA GLY A 359 2.88 5.38 46.09
C GLY A 359 3.40 5.50 44.65
N LEU A 360 3.82 6.70 44.24
CA LEU A 360 4.32 7.01 42.90
C LEU A 360 5.78 7.45 42.94
N ARG A 361 6.48 7.27 41.84
CA ARG A 361 7.84 7.78 41.64
C ARG A 361 8.03 8.24 40.20
N VAL A 362 8.29 9.53 40.00
CA VAL A 362 8.62 10.05 38.67
C VAL A 362 9.94 9.43 38.20
N ASN A 363 9.93 8.78 37.03
CA ASN A 363 11.11 8.13 36.49
C ASN A 363 12.00 9.16 35.77
N THR A 364 13.07 9.61 36.42
CA THR A 364 13.92 10.73 35.95
C THR A 364 15.17 10.30 35.17
N ALA A 365 15.39 9.00 34.99
CA ALA A 365 16.53 8.44 34.27
C ALA A 365 16.09 7.20 33.47
N LEU A 366 16.88 6.82 32.47
CA LEU A 366 16.69 5.54 31.78
C LEU A 366 16.94 4.40 32.78
N THR A 367 15.89 3.67 33.15
CA THR A 367 15.97 2.60 34.15
C THR A 367 15.60 1.24 33.56
N ARG A 368 16.20 0.16 34.07
CA ARG A 368 15.83 -1.20 33.68
C ARG A 368 14.48 -1.56 34.29
N TRP A 369 13.60 -2.11 33.46
CA TRP A 369 12.32 -2.62 33.92
C TRP A 369 12.54 -3.89 34.74
N PRO A 370 11.99 -4.00 35.98
CA PRO A 370 12.16 -5.18 36.82
C PRO A 370 11.84 -6.51 36.12
N GLU A 371 12.62 -7.54 36.44
CA GLU A 371 12.44 -8.91 35.95
C GLU A 371 11.73 -9.79 37.01
N GLY A 372 11.12 -10.90 36.57
CA GLY A 372 10.52 -11.91 37.45
C GLY A 372 9.00 -12.00 37.40
N GLN A 373 8.31 -10.99 36.86
CA GLN A 373 6.90 -11.04 36.49
C GLN A 373 6.71 -10.34 35.12
N PRO A 374 5.62 -10.62 34.38
CA PRO A 374 5.36 -9.92 33.12
C PRO A 374 5.29 -8.42 33.36
N ARG A 375 6.11 -7.66 32.65
CA ARG A 375 6.12 -6.19 32.71
C ARG A 375 4.77 -5.65 32.23
N ARG A 376 4.19 -4.76 33.03
CA ARG A 376 2.85 -4.19 32.75
C ARG A 376 2.81 -2.71 33.01
N ALA A 377 2.04 -2.01 32.18
CA ALA A 377 1.89 -0.57 32.28
C ALA A 377 0.46 -0.12 32.00
N GLY A 378 0.10 1.02 32.60
CA GLY A 378 -1.08 1.79 32.25
C GLY A 378 -0.72 3.00 31.37
N VAL A 379 -1.61 3.39 30.46
CA VAL A 379 -1.48 4.62 29.65
C VAL A 379 -2.76 5.44 29.81
N SER A 380 -2.62 6.67 30.28
CA SER A 380 -3.73 7.60 30.54
C SER A 380 -3.81 8.70 29.48
N SER A 381 -5.02 9.12 29.15
CA SER A 381 -5.25 10.33 28.36
C SER A 381 -6.60 10.95 28.70
N PHE A 382 -6.60 12.22 29.10
CA PHE A 382 -7.77 12.90 29.66
C PHE A 382 -8.15 14.12 28.82
N GLY A 383 -9.34 14.08 28.22
CA GLY A 383 -9.84 15.15 27.37
C GLY A 383 -10.42 16.30 28.17
N MET A 384 -10.23 17.53 27.71
CA MET A 384 -10.77 18.74 28.35
C MET A 384 -12.31 18.79 28.38
N GLY A 385 -13.01 17.96 27.61
CA GLY A 385 -14.47 17.78 27.71
C GLY A 385 -14.91 16.81 28.82
N GLY A 386 -13.96 16.31 29.62
CA GLY A 386 -14.17 15.35 30.70
C GLY A 386 -14.16 13.89 30.27
N THR A 387 -13.98 13.58 28.98
CA THR A 387 -13.84 12.19 28.51
C THR A 387 -12.44 11.68 28.85
N ASN A 388 -12.36 10.59 29.60
CA ASN A 388 -11.12 10.01 30.10
C ASN A 388 -10.92 8.62 29.50
N ALA A 389 -9.68 8.29 29.15
CA ALA A 389 -9.30 7.00 28.61
C ALA A 389 -8.11 6.40 29.38
N HIS A 390 -8.15 5.10 29.62
CA HIS A 390 -7.02 4.36 30.17
C HIS A 390 -6.87 2.99 29.49
N VAL A 391 -5.62 2.60 29.18
CA VAL A 391 -5.29 1.32 28.52
C VAL A 391 -4.22 0.58 29.33
N ILE A 392 -4.42 -0.72 29.55
CA ILE A 392 -3.48 -1.61 30.24
C ILE A 392 -2.73 -2.47 29.23
N LEU A 393 -1.40 -2.36 29.25
CA LEU A 393 -0.47 -3.08 28.38
C LEU A 393 0.36 -4.10 29.16
N GLN A 394 0.76 -5.16 28.47
CA GLN A 394 1.73 -6.15 28.94
C GLN A 394 2.78 -6.42 27.87
N GLN A 395 4.00 -6.74 28.29
CA GLN A 395 5.03 -7.25 27.38
C GLN A 395 4.51 -8.42 26.52
N ALA A 396 5.02 -8.51 25.30
CA ALA A 396 4.73 -9.62 24.42
C ALA A 396 5.15 -10.98 25.05
N PRO A 397 4.47 -12.08 24.69
CA PRO A 397 4.94 -13.43 25.06
C PRO A 397 6.35 -13.66 24.51
N GLU A 398 7.22 -14.33 25.28
CA GLU A 398 8.54 -14.69 24.78
C GLU A 398 8.41 -15.59 23.54
N ALA A 399 8.83 -15.08 22.39
CA ALA A 399 9.03 -15.91 21.21
C ALA A 399 10.26 -16.79 21.42
N ALA A 400 10.17 -18.07 21.07
CA ALA A 400 11.34 -18.94 21.05
C ALA A 400 12.36 -18.35 20.07
N LYS A 401 13.48 -17.83 20.58
CA LYS A 401 14.59 -17.40 19.75
C LYS A 401 15.13 -18.62 19.03
N SER A 402 14.80 -18.78 17.75
CA SER A 402 15.46 -19.77 16.90
C SER A 402 16.92 -19.38 16.76
N ALA A 403 17.82 -20.36 16.92
CA ALA A 403 19.24 -20.15 16.73
C ALA A 403 19.47 -19.57 15.33
N VAL A 404 20.20 -18.46 15.26
CA VAL A 404 20.64 -17.88 13.98
C VAL A 404 21.51 -18.93 13.32
N ALA A 405 21.06 -19.47 12.19
CA ALA A 405 21.91 -20.30 11.35
C ALA A 405 22.94 -19.36 10.70
N ASP A 406 24.22 -19.61 10.95
CA ASP A 406 25.33 -18.87 10.36
C ASP A 406 25.44 -19.24 8.88
N ASN A 407 24.67 -18.55 8.03
CA ASN A 407 24.54 -18.80 6.58
C ASN A 407 25.21 -17.70 5.73
N ASP A 408 26.26 -17.07 6.26
CA ASP A 408 26.98 -15.94 5.64
C ASP A 408 27.77 -16.26 4.36
N SER A 409 27.59 -17.46 3.78
CA SER A 409 28.24 -17.89 2.54
C SER A 409 27.30 -18.33 1.42
N VAL A 410 25.99 -18.14 1.58
CA VAL A 410 24.99 -18.56 0.59
C VAL A 410 24.57 -17.38 -0.28
N THR A 411 24.66 -17.54 -1.60
CA THR A 411 24.17 -16.53 -2.55
C THR A 411 22.66 -16.35 -2.42
N VAL A 412 22.23 -15.11 -2.20
CA VAL A 412 20.81 -14.72 -2.04
C VAL A 412 20.47 -13.47 -2.86
N PRO A 413 19.20 -13.32 -3.28
CA PRO A 413 18.72 -12.10 -3.91
C PRO A 413 18.19 -11.11 -2.87
N TRP A 414 18.57 -9.83 -3.00
CA TRP A 414 17.86 -8.70 -2.40
C TRP A 414 17.00 -8.04 -3.46
N VAL A 415 15.69 -8.17 -3.30
CA VAL A 415 14.69 -7.72 -4.28
C VAL A 415 14.08 -6.41 -3.83
N LEU A 416 14.04 -5.45 -4.74
CA LEU A 416 13.49 -4.13 -4.49
C LEU A 416 12.48 -3.80 -5.59
N SER A 417 11.42 -3.09 -5.21
CA SER A 417 10.54 -2.48 -6.19
C SER A 417 9.90 -1.20 -5.68
N ALA A 418 9.50 -0.33 -6.60
CA ALA A 418 8.82 0.92 -6.31
C ALA A 418 7.90 1.40 -7.44
N ARG A 419 7.02 2.35 -7.12
CA ARG A 419 6.11 3.03 -8.05
C ARG A 419 6.79 4.02 -9.00
N SER A 420 8.00 4.44 -8.65
CA SER A 420 8.79 5.37 -9.45
C SER A 420 10.27 5.06 -9.34
N SER A 421 11.05 5.51 -10.33
CA SER A 421 12.51 5.40 -10.32
C SER A 421 13.13 6.11 -9.11
N ALA A 422 12.63 7.31 -8.78
CA ALA A 422 13.05 8.07 -7.61
C ALA A 422 12.77 7.32 -6.30
N ALA A 423 11.60 6.67 -6.19
CA ALA A 423 11.26 5.89 -5.00
C ALA A 423 12.13 4.63 -4.87
N LEU A 424 12.51 3.99 -6.00
CA LEU A 424 13.42 2.84 -5.99
C LEU A 424 14.81 3.23 -5.49
N VAL A 425 15.34 4.37 -5.95
CA VAL A 425 16.60 4.94 -5.46
C VAL A 425 16.52 5.25 -3.97
N ASN A 426 15.46 5.91 -3.53
CA ASN A 426 15.23 6.20 -2.11
C ASN A 426 15.17 4.91 -1.27
N GLN A 427 14.50 3.87 -1.77
CA GLN A 427 14.41 2.58 -1.09
C GLN A 427 15.79 1.90 -0.97
N ALA A 428 16.59 1.91 -2.04
CA ALA A 428 17.94 1.35 -2.02
C ALA A 428 18.84 2.07 -1.00
N GLN A 429 18.79 3.41 -0.96
CA GLN A 429 19.54 4.22 0.00
C GLN A 429 19.14 3.93 1.45
N ARG A 430 17.83 3.85 1.72
CA ARG A 430 17.29 3.54 3.05
C ARG A 430 17.68 2.15 3.51
N LEU A 431 17.52 1.14 2.65
CA LEU A 431 17.90 -0.24 2.95
C LEU A 431 19.40 -0.35 3.23
N ARG A 432 20.24 0.30 2.42
CA ARG A 432 21.68 0.33 2.65
C ARG A 432 22.02 0.93 4.01
N ALA A 433 21.51 2.13 4.30
CA ALA A 433 21.77 2.80 5.58
C ALA A 433 21.34 1.94 6.79
N TRP A 434 20.22 1.23 6.67
CA TRP A 434 19.72 0.32 7.68
C TRP A 434 20.64 -0.88 7.91
N VAL A 435 21.01 -1.58 6.83
CA VAL A 435 21.87 -2.76 6.94
C VAL A 435 23.29 -2.39 7.38
N ASP A 436 23.81 -1.24 6.94
CA ASP A 436 25.13 -0.75 7.36
C ASP A 436 25.16 -0.38 8.85
N ALA A 437 24.02 0.01 9.44
CA ALA A 437 23.91 0.39 10.85
C ALA A 437 23.84 -0.80 11.83
N ASP A 438 23.37 -1.98 11.40
CA ASP A 438 23.31 -3.18 12.24
C ASP A 438 23.99 -4.40 11.59
N HIS A 439 25.24 -4.64 12.01
CA HIS A 439 26.04 -5.77 11.54
C HIS A 439 25.52 -7.15 11.98
N ARG A 440 24.47 -7.22 12.83
CA ARG A 440 23.88 -8.49 13.25
C ARG A 440 22.84 -9.03 12.27
N LEU A 441 22.41 -8.23 11.30
CA LEU A 441 21.44 -8.64 10.28
C LEU A 441 22.10 -9.57 9.26
N SER A 442 21.61 -10.80 9.15
CA SER A 442 22.05 -11.76 8.13
C SER A 442 21.59 -11.32 6.74
N ALA A 443 22.43 -11.54 5.72
CA ALA A 443 22.06 -11.32 4.32
C ALA A 443 20.83 -12.15 3.90
N VAL A 444 20.72 -13.37 4.42
CA VAL A 444 19.62 -14.31 4.15
C VAL A 444 18.31 -13.79 4.73
N ASP A 445 18.32 -13.33 5.99
CA ASP A 445 17.13 -12.82 6.66
C ASP A 445 16.62 -11.52 6.02
N VAL A 446 17.53 -10.63 5.62
CA VAL A 446 17.19 -9.40 4.88
C VAL A 446 16.55 -9.76 3.54
N GLY A 447 17.17 -10.66 2.76
CA GLY A 447 16.64 -11.09 1.47
C GLY A 447 15.26 -11.76 1.59
N TRP A 448 15.09 -12.63 2.58
CA TRP A 448 13.81 -13.27 2.87
C TRP A 448 12.74 -12.26 3.26
N SER A 449 13.09 -11.28 4.08
CA SER A 449 12.16 -10.25 4.53
C SER A 449 11.71 -9.36 3.36
N LEU A 450 12.64 -8.98 2.47
CA LEU A 450 12.30 -8.27 1.23
C LEU A 450 11.36 -9.09 0.33
N ALA A 451 11.65 -10.38 0.16
CA ALA A 451 10.90 -11.27 -0.71
C ALA A 451 9.51 -11.64 -0.19
N SER A 452 9.34 -11.72 1.13
CA SER A 452 8.13 -12.30 1.75
C SER A 452 7.21 -11.29 2.43
N THR A 453 7.62 -10.03 2.57
CA THR A 453 6.88 -9.03 3.37
C THR A 453 6.66 -7.70 2.67
N ARG A 454 7.03 -7.56 1.39
CA ARG A 454 6.93 -6.32 0.63
C ARG A 454 6.07 -6.48 -0.62
N SER A 455 5.36 -5.41 -0.97
CA SER A 455 4.62 -5.35 -2.24
C SER A 455 5.59 -5.29 -3.41
N VAL A 456 5.21 -5.90 -4.53
CA VAL A 456 5.94 -5.82 -5.80
C VAL A 456 5.30 -4.74 -6.68
N PHE A 457 6.13 -3.80 -7.13
CA PHE A 457 5.76 -2.68 -8.00
C PHE A 457 6.49 -2.75 -9.35
N GLU A 458 6.23 -1.77 -10.22
CA GLU A 458 6.65 -1.68 -11.61
C GLU A 458 8.14 -1.34 -11.82
N HIS A 459 8.73 -0.47 -11.00
CA HIS A 459 10.18 -0.23 -11.05
C HIS A 459 10.86 -1.25 -10.17
N ARG A 460 11.67 -2.13 -10.75
CA ARG A 460 12.19 -3.33 -10.08
C ARG A 460 13.70 -3.36 -10.17
N ALA A 461 14.34 -3.86 -9.11
CA ALA A 461 15.78 -4.11 -9.08
C ALA A 461 16.08 -5.34 -8.23
N VAL A 462 17.18 -6.02 -8.56
CA VAL A 462 17.69 -7.16 -7.78
C VAL A 462 19.19 -7.00 -7.62
N VAL A 463 19.67 -7.18 -6.40
CA VAL A 463 21.09 -7.36 -6.10
C VAL A 463 21.31 -8.81 -5.69
N VAL A 464 22.28 -9.48 -6.28
CA VAL A 464 22.62 -10.87 -5.96
C VAL A 464 24.02 -10.89 -5.35
N GLY A 465 24.20 -11.63 -4.25
CA GLY A 465 25.49 -11.75 -3.59
C GLY A 465 25.48 -12.77 -2.46
N ALA A 466 26.66 -13.27 -2.11
CA ALA A 466 26.85 -14.22 -1.01
C ALA A 466 27.21 -13.53 0.32
N ALA A 467 27.76 -12.31 0.24
CA ALA A 467 28.15 -11.53 1.41
C ALA A 467 27.35 -10.23 1.50
N ARG A 468 26.99 -9.86 2.73
CA ARG A 468 26.26 -8.61 3.04
C ARG A 468 26.94 -7.37 2.47
N ASP A 469 28.27 -7.29 2.52
CA ASP A 469 29.03 -6.13 2.03
C ASP A 469 28.96 -6.02 0.50
N GLN A 470 28.91 -7.15 -0.22
CA GLN A 470 28.69 -7.16 -1.68
C GLN A 470 27.28 -6.67 -2.02
N LEU A 471 26.28 -7.13 -1.26
CA LEU A 471 24.89 -6.73 -1.43
C LEU A 471 24.68 -5.23 -1.10
N SER A 472 25.31 -4.73 -0.04
CA SER A 472 25.31 -3.30 0.33
C SER A 472 25.98 -2.43 -0.75
N ALA A 473 27.08 -2.89 -1.35
CA ALA A 473 27.70 -2.23 -2.49
C ALA A 473 26.76 -2.19 -3.71
N GLY A 474 26.07 -3.29 -4.02
CA GLY A 474 25.08 -3.29 -5.10
C GLY A 474 23.91 -2.35 -4.86
N LEU A 475 23.45 -2.17 -3.61
CA LEU A 475 22.47 -1.13 -3.27
C LEU A 475 23.00 0.29 -3.51
N ALA A 476 24.31 0.51 -3.30
CA ALA A 476 24.94 1.80 -3.59
C ALA A 476 24.96 2.10 -5.09
N ASP A 477 25.20 1.08 -5.92
CA ASP A 477 25.16 1.22 -7.38
C ASP A 477 23.74 1.51 -7.87
N LEU A 478 22.73 0.82 -7.33
CA LEU A 478 21.31 1.10 -7.63
C LEU A 478 20.93 2.54 -7.25
N ALA A 479 21.43 3.03 -6.12
CA ALA A 479 21.16 4.39 -5.66
C ALA A 479 21.79 5.49 -6.54
N GLY A 480 22.76 5.16 -7.40
CA GLY A 480 23.52 6.11 -8.22
C GLY A 480 23.12 6.14 -9.71
N ALA A 481 22.26 5.25 -10.18
CA ALA A 481 21.92 5.11 -11.59
C ALA A 481 20.50 5.60 -11.94
N ASP A 482 20.33 6.16 -13.14
CA ASP A 482 19.00 6.44 -13.69
C ASP A 482 18.28 5.13 -14.01
N HIS A 483 17.21 4.82 -13.27
CA HIS A 483 16.44 3.60 -13.45
C HIS A 483 15.23 3.86 -14.36
N VAL A 484 15.36 3.52 -15.64
CA VAL A 484 14.21 3.45 -16.55
C VAL A 484 13.62 2.05 -16.41
N PRO A 485 12.31 1.90 -16.17
CA PRO A 485 11.69 0.58 -16.14
C PRO A 485 11.82 -0.05 -17.53
N ASP A 486 12.26 -1.31 -17.58
CA ASP A 486 12.19 -2.07 -18.82
C ASP A 486 10.74 -2.15 -19.28
N GLN A 487 10.50 -2.09 -20.60
CA GLN A 487 9.15 -2.29 -21.12
C GLN A 487 8.66 -3.66 -20.66
N PRO A 488 7.47 -3.75 -20.03
CA PRO A 488 6.96 -5.01 -19.53
C PRO A 488 6.83 -5.99 -20.70
N SER A 489 7.62 -7.05 -20.66
CA SER A 489 7.54 -8.10 -21.67
C SER A 489 6.29 -8.95 -21.40
N ARG A 490 5.54 -9.25 -22.46
CA ARG A 490 4.28 -10.00 -22.37
C ARG A 490 4.42 -11.48 -22.75
N ARG A 491 5.58 -11.92 -23.27
CA ARG A 491 5.76 -13.29 -23.74
C ARG A 491 7.16 -13.84 -23.46
N ILE A 492 7.24 -14.95 -22.73
CA ILE A 492 8.48 -15.63 -22.29
C ILE A 492 8.72 -16.86 -23.17
N ALA A 493 9.93 -16.98 -23.71
CA ALA A 493 10.38 -18.18 -24.43
C ALA A 493 11.41 -18.96 -23.60
N PHE A 494 11.19 -20.26 -23.39
CA PHE A 494 12.25 -21.16 -22.91
C PHE A 494 12.97 -21.78 -24.11
N VAL A 495 14.29 -21.67 -24.13
CA VAL A 495 15.14 -22.19 -25.20
C VAL A 495 15.99 -23.33 -24.65
N PHE A 496 15.80 -24.52 -25.21
CA PHE A 496 16.45 -25.76 -24.84
C PHE A 496 17.56 -26.07 -25.86
N PRO A 497 18.84 -25.90 -25.49
CA PRO A 497 19.95 -26.13 -26.39
C PRO A 497 20.17 -27.62 -26.72
N GLY A 498 21.06 -27.89 -27.68
CA GLY A 498 21.26 -29.23 -28.24
C GLY A 498 22.38 -30.08 -27.64
N ASP A 499 22.92 -31.02 -28.41
CA ASP A 499 24.03 -31.87 -27.98
C ASP A 499 25.36 -31.07 -27.86
N GLY A 500 26.27 -31.53 -27.00
CA GLY A 500 27.60 -30.93 -26.79
C GLY A 500 27.73 -30.04 -25.54
N TRP A 501 26.67 -29.98 -24.72
CA TRP A 501 26.58 -29.12 -23.53
C TRP A 501 26.76 -29.87 -22.21
N GLN A 502 27.24 -31.12 -22.24
CA GLN A 502 27.49 -31.93 -21.05
C GLN A 502 28.89 -31.71 -20.46
N TRP A 503 28.96 -31.54 -19.14
CA TRP A 503 30.21 -31.58 -18.38
C TRP A 503 30.00 -32.25 -17.02
N LEU A 504 31.09 -32.76 -16.43
CA LEU A 504 31.04 -33.38 -15.10
C LEU A 504 30.61 -32.36 -14.04
N GLY A 505 29.66 -32.75 -13.20
CA GLY A 505 29.15 -31.89 -12.12
C GLY A 505 28.05 -30.91 -12.55
N MET A 506 27.60 -30.93 -13.80
CA MET A 506 26.53 -30.02 -14.24
C MET A 506 25.26 -30.21 -13.40
N GLY A 507 24.65 -29.11 -12.98
CA GLY A 507 23.45 -29.08 -12.13
C GLY A 507 23.66 -29.54 -10.67
N GLN A 508 24.86 -29.97 -10.26
CA GLN A 508 25.11 -30.49 -8.92
C GLN A 508 24.89 -29.44 -7.82
N GLU A 509 25.30 -28.19 -8.07
CA GLU A 509 25.08 -27.08 -7.13
C GLU A 509 23.58 -26.80 -6.96
N LEU A 510 22.83 -26.73 -8.06
CA LEU A 510 21.38 -26.52 -8.04
C LEU A 510 20.66 -27.64 -7.29
N TYR A 511 21.10 -28.89 -7.48
CA TYR A 511 20.59 -30.06 -6.76
C TYR A 511 20.79 -29.95 -5.25
N GLN A 512 21.95 -29.49 -4.80
CA GLN A 512 22.23 -29.31 -3.38
C GLN A 512 21.46 -28.11 -2.79
N ARG A 513 21.28 -27.05 -3.59
CA ARG A 513 20.76 -25.76 -3.13
C ARG A 513 19.23 -25.67 -3.15
N PHE A 514 18.57 -26.29 -4.13
CA PHE A 514 17.15 -26.12 -4.38
C PHE A 514 16.43 -27.47 -4.35
N PRO A 515 15.65 -27.77 -3.29
CA PRO A 515 14.92 -29.04 -3.16
C PRO A 515 14.00 -29.35 -4.35
N ALA A 516 13.42 -28.32 -4.97
CA ALA A 516 12.59 -28.41 -6.17
C ALA A 516 13.36 -28.97 -7.38
N PHE A 517 14.58 -28.47 -7.62
CA PHE A 517 15.45 -28.99 -8.66
C PHE A 517 15.84 -30.44 -8.37
N ALA A 518 16.18 -30.75 -7.12
CA ALA A 518 16.55 -32.09 -6.72
C ALA A 518 15.42 -33.10 -6.97
N ALA A 519 14.20 -32.77 -6.55
CA ALA A 519 13.03 -33.61 -6.77
C ALA A 519 12.74 -33.81 -8.26
N ALA A 520 12.80 -32.74 -9.07
CA ALA A 520 12.58 -32.83 -10.50
C ALA A 520 13.68 -33.65 -11.21
N PHE A 521 14.94 -33.46 -10.82
CA PHE A 521 16.06 -34.22 -11.36
C PHE A 521 15.97 -35.69 -11.00
N ASP A 522 15.68 -36.02 -9.73
CA ASP A 522 15.55 -37.41 -9.27
C ASP A 522 14.42 -38.14 -10.00
N GLU A 523 13.25 -37.51 -10.21
CA GLU A 523 12.15 -38.11 -10.98
C GLU A 523 12.55 -38.43 -12.43
N VAL A 524 13.25 -37.50 -13.09
CA VAL A 524 13.69 -37.69 -14.48
C VAL A 524 14.82 -38.72 -14.57
N ALA A 525 15.78 -38.67 -13.64
CA ALA A 525 16.88 -39.62 -13.57
C ALA A 525 16.37 -41.04 -13.31
N ASP A 526 15.42 -41.23 -12.40
CA ASP A 526 14.81 -42.54 -12.13
C ASP A 526 14.18 -43.15 -13.39
N ALA A 527 13.46 -42.34 -14.19
CA ALA A 527 12.84 -42.79 -15.44
C ALA A 527 13.86 -43.16 -16.53
N LEU A 528 15.02 -42.49 -16.56
CA LEU A 528 16.11 -42.76 -17.49
C LEU A 528 16.94 -43.99 -17.04
N ASP A 529 17.17 -44.13 -15.74
CA ASP A 529 18.00 -45.18 -15.13
C ASP A 529 17.41 -46.59 -15.36
N GLU A 530 16.11 -46.72 -15.56
CA GLU A 530 15.48 -47.97 -15.99
C GLU A 530 16.03 -48.51 -17.32
N LYS A 531 16.60 -47.63 -18.15
CA LYS A 531 17.06 -47.93 -19.52
C LYS A 531 18.58 -47.79 -19.67
N LEU A 532 19.28 -47.21 -18.69
CA LEU A 532 20.73 -47.01 -18.69
C LEU A 532 21.47 -48.19 -18.01
N ARG A 533 22.75 -48.38 -18.37
CA ARG A 533 23.59 -49.44 -17.76
C ARG A 533 24.15 -49.04 -16.41
N LEU A 534 24.35 -47.75 -16.18
CA LEU A 534 24.81 -47.16 -14.94
C LEU A 534 23.85 -46.03 -14.57
N PRO A 535 23.61 -45.78 -13.27
CA PRO A 535 22.77 -44.66 -12.84
C PRO A 535 23.33 -43.33 -13.36
N LEU A 536 22.46 -42.51 -13.93
CA LEU A 536 22.80 -41.24 -14.58
C LEU A 536 23.60 -40.33 -13.65
N ARG A 537 23.19 -40.28 -12.37
CA ARG A 537 23.88 -39.49 -11.33
C ARG A 537 25.34 -39.90 -11.12
N GLN A 538 25.66 -41.20 -11.22
CA GLN A 538 27.03 -41.69 -11.07
C GLN A 538 27.91 -41.27 -12.24
N VAL A 539 27.34 -41.21 -13.45
CA VAL A 539 28.06 -40.77 -14.64
C VAL A 539 28.20 -39.25 -14.65
N LEU A 540 27.12 -38.52 -14.33
CA LEU A 540 27.06 -37.07 -14.41
C LEU A 540 27.94 -36.36 -13.37
N TRP A 541 27.97 -36.86 -12.13
CA TRP A 541 28.75 -36.29 -11.03
C TRP A 541 29.92 -37.20 -10.61
N GLY A 542 30.29 -38.13 -11.49
CA GLY A 542 31.47 -38.95 -11.34
C GLY A 542 32.72 -38.26 -11.88
N ASN A 543 33.63 -39.07 -12.38
CA ASN A 543 34.99 -38.68 -12.74
C ASN A 543 35.43 -39.22 -14.12
N GLU A 544 34.53 -39.89 -14.85
CA GLU A 544 34.78 -40.45 -16.18
C GLU A 544 34.18 -39.56 -17.28
N VAL A 545 34.94 -38.58 -17.76
CA VAL A 545 34.49 -37.63 -18.81
C VAL A 545 34.12 -38.37 -20.09
N GLU A 546 34.92 -39.35 -20.51
CA GLU A 546 34.71 -40.08 -21.77
C GLU A 546 33.42 -40.88 -21.79
N LEU A 547 32.92 -41.29 -20.61
CA LEU A 547 31.64 -41.97 -20.49
C LEU A 547 30.47 -41.00 -20.69
N LEU A 548 30.54 -39.82 -20.07
CA LEU A 548 29.55 -38.76 -20.22
C LEU A 548 29.47 -38.24 -21.67
N GLN A 549 30.58 -38.24 -22.41
CA GLN A 549 30.62 -37.78 -23.80
C GLN A 549 29.95 -38.73 -24.81
N ARG A 550 29.51 -39.92 -24.39
CA ARG A 550 28.80 -40.83 -25.29
C ARG A 550 27.33 -40.43 -25.39
N PRO A 551 26.70 -40.47 -26.57
CA PRO A 551 25.26 -40.16 -26.74
C PRO A 551 24.35 -40.92 -25.77
N GLU A 552 24.72 -42.16 -25.42
CA GLU A 552 24.01 -43.00 -24.44
C GLU A 552 23.87 -42.35 -23.04
N TYR A 553 24.75 -41.41 -22.66
CA TYR A 553 24.68 -40.67 -21.39
C TYR A 553 24.57 -39.15 -21.57
N ALA A 554 25.15 -38.59 -22.63
CA ALA A 554 25.11 -37.16 -22.93
C ALA A 554 23.67 -36.65 -23.08
N TRP A 555 22.86 -37.31 -23.92
CA TRP A 555 21.50 -36.84 -24.19
C TRP A 555 20.56 -36.99 -22.98
N PRO A 556 20.54 -38.14 -22.25
CA PRO A 556 19.83 -38.25 -20.98
C PRO A 556 20.26 -37.22 -19.94
N ALA A 557 21.57 -36.93 -19.84
CA ALA A 557 22.10 -35.96 -18.88
C ALA A 557 21.61 -34.55 -19.18
N VAL A 558 21.75 -34.08 -20.42
CA VAL A 558 21.28 -32.76 -20.86
C VAL A 558 19.78 -32.63 -20.59
N PHE A 559 18.97 -33.57 -21.09
CA PHE A 559 17.53 -33.57 -20.87
C PHE A 559 17.14 -33.52 -19.37
N ALA A 560 17.78 -34.32 -18.52
CA ALA A 560 17.47 -34.35 -17.08
C ALA A 560 17.71 -32.99 -16.41
N VAL A 561 18.82 -32.33 -16.74
CA VAL A 561 19.14 -31.01 -16.19
C VAL A 561 18.25 -29.92 -16.74
N GLU A 562 17.97 -29.95 -18.05
CA GLU A 562 17.09 -28.99 -18.70
C GLU A 562 15.66 -29.03 -18.13
N VAL A 563 15.11 -30.24 -18.01
CA VAL A 563 13.77 -30.45 -17.44
C VAL A 563 13.73 -30.06 -15.96
N ALA A 564 14.77 -30.42 -15.19
CA ALA A 564 14.84 -30.03 -13.78
C ALA A 564 14.91 -28.50 -13.60
N LEU A 565 15.65 -27.80 -14.46
CA LEU A 565 15.74 -26.34 -14.45
C LEU A 565 14.42 -25.69 -14.89
N ALA A 566 13.78 -26.17 -15.96
CA ALA A 566 12.48 -25.66 -16.40
C ALA A 566 11.39 -25.85 -15.33
N ARG A 567 11.38 -26.99 -14.64
CA ARG A 567 10.46 -27.25 -13.51
C ARG A 567 10.76 -26.38 -12.29
N LEU A 568 12.04 -26.12 -12.00
CA LEU A 568 12.44 -25.18 -10.94
C LEU A 568 11.91 -23.76 -11.24
N LEU A 569 12.10 -23.28 -12.47
CA LEU A 569 11.59 -21.98 -12.91
C LEU A 569 10.06 -21.89 -12.81
N ALA A 570 9.35 -22.95 -13.22
CA ALA A 570 7.90 -23.04 -13.10
C ALA A 570 7.44 -22.98 -11.63
N GLU A 571 8.11 -23.66 -10.70
CA GLU A 571 7.79 -23.56 -9.27
C GLU A 571 7.95 -22.12 -8.74
N TRP A 572 8.83 -21.34 -9.36
CA TRP A 572 9.06 -19.94 -9.01
C TRP A 572 8.13 -18.98 -9.75
N GLY A 573 7.10 -19.50 -10.44
CA GLY A 573 6.09 -18.73 -11.15
C GLY A 573 6.53 -18.22 -12.52
N VAL A 574 7.68 -18.70 -13.05
CA VAL A 574 8.14 -18.40 -14.39
C VAL A 574 7.65 -19.50 -15.33
N GLU A 575 6.57 -19.24 -16.04
CA GLU A 575 6.00 -20.14 -17.05
C GLU A 575 6.32 -19.64 -18.46
N PRO A 576 6.75 -20.51 -19.39
CA PRO A 576 6.94 -20.14 -20.78
C PRO A 576 5.61 -20.07 -21.52
N ASP A 577 5.45 -19.07 -22.39
CA ASP A 577 4.38 -19.02 -23.38
C ASP A 577 4.77 -19.77 -24.67
N VAL A 578 6.08 -19.86 -24.93
CA VAL A 578 6.68 -20.53 -26.07
C VAL A 578 7.87 -21.35 -25.59
N VAL A 579 8.05 -22.54 -26.13
CA VAL A 579 9.25 -23.36 -25.94
C VAL A 579 9.91 -23.62 -27.29
N ALA A 580 11.23 -23.53 -27.33
CA ALA A 580 12.02 -23.81 -28.52
C ALA A 580 13.16 -24.76 -28.17
N GLY A 581 13.41 -25.76 -29.00
CA GLY A 581 14.50 -26.71 -28.81
C GLY A 581 15.42 -26.82 -30.03
N GLN A 582 16.64 -27.31 -29.82
CA GLN A 582 17.54 -27.73 -30.88
C GLN A 582 18.00 -29.18 -30.64
N SER A 583 17.82 -30.08 -31.61
CA SER A 583 18.24 -31.49 -31.48
C SER A 583 17.68 -32.15 -30.19
N VAL A 584 18.52 -32.62 -29.27
CA VAL A 584 18.06 -33.19 -27.98
C VAL A 584 17.16 -32.24 -27.18
N GLY A 585 17.40 -30.93 -27.26
CA GLY A 585 16.57 -29.91 -26.63
C GLY A 585 15.13 -29.85 -27.18
N GLU A 586 14.87 -30.34 -28.41
CA GLU A 586 13.49 -30.49 -28.91
C GLU A 586 12.70 -31.53 -28.10
N VAL A 587 13.37 -32.55 -27.56
CA VAL A 587 12.73 -33.54 -26.67
C VAL A 587 12.35 -32.90 -25.34
N ALA A 588 13.24 -32.06 -24.77
CA ALA A 588 12.95 -31.28 -23.57
C ALA A 588 11.80 -30.28 -23.80
N ALA A 589 11.85 -29.53 -24.89
CA ALA A 589 10.80 -28.58 -25.27
C ALA A 589 9.44 -29.30 -25.46
N ALA A 590 9.41 -30.43 -26.16
CA ALA A 590 8.20 -31.22 -26.35
C ALA A 590 7.66 -31.82 -25.04
N TYR A 591 8.53 -32.23 -24.13
CA TYR A 591 8.13 -32.67 -22.80
C TYR A 591 7.50 -31.52 -21.99
N ILE A 592 8.13 -30.35 -21.96
CA ILE A 592 7.64 -29.17 -21.21
C ILE A 592 6.33 -28.64 -21.81
N ALA A 593 6.17 -28.68 -23.14
CA ALA A 593 4.90 -28.34 -23.80
C ALA A 593 3.77 -29.35 -23.53
N GLY A 594 4.06 -30.49 -22.91
CA GLY A 594 3.10 -31.58 -22.65
C GLY A 594 2.80 -32.46 -23.87
N VAL A 595 3.62 -32.37 -24.92
CA VAL A 595 3.51 -33.16 -26.15
C VAL A 595 4.04 -34.59 -25.93
N LEU A 596 5.10 -34.74 -25.14
CA LEU A 596 5.69 -36.04 -24.80
C LEU A 596 5.48 -36.35 -23.32
N SER A 597 5.20 -37.63 -23.01
CA SER A 597 5.30 -38.13 -21.64
C SER A 597 6.76 -38.35 -21.23
N LEU A 598 7.05 -38.38 -19.93
CA LEU A 598 8.41 -38.63 -19.43
C LEU A 598 8.93 -40.00 -19.88
N ALA A 599 8.07 -41.02 -19.91
CA ALA A 599 8.42 -42.37 -20.33
C ALA A 599 8.75 -42.45 -21.84
N ASP A 600 8.02 -41.69 -22.66
CA ASP A 600 8.29 -41.60 -24.10
C ASP A 600 9.59 -40.86 -24.37
N ALA A 601 9.80 -39.71 -23.72
CA ALA A 601 11.05 -38.96 -23.80
C ALA A 601 12.26 -39.81 -23.39
N ALA A 602 12.18 -40.52 -22.25
CA ALA A 602 13.24 -41.43 -21.80
C ALA A 602 13.53 -42.55 -22.80
N THR A 603 12.50 -43.07 -23.48
CA THR A 603 12.66 -44.10 -24.51
C THR A 603 13.35 -43.55 -25.76
N LEU A 604 12.99 -42.34 -26.20
CA LEU A 604 13.62 -41.68 -27.35
C LEU A 604 15.11 -41.42 -27.11
N LEU A 605 15.46 -40.87 -25.96
CA LEU A 605 16.83 -40.48 -25.62
C LEU A 605 17.79 -41.68 -25.49
N THR A 606 17.28 -42.86 -25.11
CA THR A 606 18.10 -44.04 -24.85
C THR A 606 18.23 -44.99 -26.05
N GLN A 607 17.43 -44.81 -27.10
CA GLN A 607 17.47 -45.63 -28.31
C GLN A 607 18.38 -45.07 -29.42
N GLY A 608 18.87 -43.83 -29.30
CA GLY A 608 19.93 -43.31 -30.17
C GLY A 608 19.54 -43.00 -31.62
N ASN A 609 18.25 -42.91 -31.95
CA ASN A 609 17.77 -42.68 -33.32
C ASN A 609 17.28 -41.23 -33.51
N ASP A 610 18.02 -40.44 -34.31
CA ASP A 610 17.61 -39.10 -34.77
C ASP A 610 16.37 -39.11 -35.68
N GLU A 611 15.98 -40.28 -36.22
CA GLU A 611 14.90 -40.42 -37.21
C GLU A 611 13.47 -40.33 -36.64
N PHE A 612 13.30 -40.20 -35.33
CA PHE A 612 12.00 -40.33 -34.66
C PHE A 612 11.59 -39.15 -33.77
N LEU A 613 12.07 -37.93 -34.03
CA LEU A 613 11.26 -36.76 -33.68
C LEU A 613 10.03 -36.83 -34.58
N PRO A 614 8.83 -37.23 -34.09
CA PRO A 614 7.65 -37.23 -34.95
C PRO A 614 7.54 -35.83 -35.53
N THR A 615 7.32 -35.72 -36.83
CA THR A 615 7.13 -34.41 -37.46
C THR A 615 6.00 -33.73 -36.69
N LEU A 616 6.34 -32.62 -36.00
CA LEU A 616 5.51 -31.87 -35.05
C LEU A 616 4.08 -31.58 -35.57
N ALA A 617 3.91 -31.61 -36.89
CA ALA A 617 2.65 -31.57 -37.63
C ALA A 617 1.61 -32.68 -37.31
N GLN A 618 1.95 -33.71 -36.52
CA GLN A 618 1.03 -34.82 -36.20
C GLN A 618 0.36 -34.71 -34.82
N VAL A 619 0.70 -33.68 -34.02
CA VAL A 619 0.10 -33.45 -32.70
C VAL A 619 -1.08 -32.47 -32.84
N PRO A 620 -2.30 -32.81 -32.38
CA PRO A 620 -3.45 -31.91 -32.50
C PRO A 620 -3.26 -30.59 -31.72
N GLU A 621 -3.43 -29.44 -32.38
CA GLU A 621 -3.36 -28.08 -31.76
C GLU A 621 -4.27 -27.92 -30.53
N SER A 622 -5.38 -28.67 -30.46
CA SER A 622 -6.35 -28.58 -29.36
C SER A 622 -5.84 -29.07 -27.99
N GLN A 623 -4.62 -29.60 -27.92
CA GLN A 623 -3.99 -30.09 -26.68
C GLN A 623 -2.79 -29.25 -26.21
N GLN A 624 -2.26 -28.33 -27.01
CA GLN A 624 -1.06 -27.56 -26.64
C GLN A 624 -1.42 -26.39 -25.73
N ARG A 625 -0.93 -26.43 -24.48
CA ARG A 625 -1.02 -25.31 -23.52
C ARG A 625 0.10 -24.28 -23.70
N ILE A 626 1.23 -24.68 -24.29
CA ILE A 626 2.43 -23.87 -24.54
C ILE A 626 2.83 -24.09 -26.00
N GLU A 627 3.14 -23.03 -26.74
CA GLU A 627 3.47 -23.12 -28.16
C GLU A 627 4.88 -23.70 -28.34
N LEU A 628 5.02 -24.77 -29.13
CA LEU A 628 6.30 -25.43 -29.40
C LEU A 628 6.80 -25.07 -30.81
N VAL A 629 8.01 -24.51 -30.90
CA VAL A 629 8.63 -24.14 -32.17
C VAL A 629 10.04 -24.72 -32.31
N SER A 630 10.51 -24.88 -33.56
CA SER A 630 11.88 -25.34 -33.82
C SER A 630 12.81 -24.13 -33.94
N GLY A 631 13.77 -24.04 -33.01
CA GLY A 631 14.80 -23.00 -32.98
C GLY A 631 14.38 -21.59 -32.53
N THR A 632 15.36 -20.81 -32.06
CA THR A 632 15.16 -19.48 -31.46
C THR A 632 14.60 -18.42 -32.42
N VAL A 633 15.01 -18.44 -33.69
CA VAL A 633 14.55 -17.48 -34.70
C VAL A 633 13.04 -17.58 -34.93
N ALA A 634 12.49 -18.79 -34.83
CA ALA A 634 11.05 -18.99 -34.91
C ALA A 634 10.33 -18.39 -33.68
N ALA A 635 10.89 -18.55 -32.47
CA ALA A 635 10.34 -17.91 -31.27
C ALA A 635 10.37 -16.37 -31.37
N GLU A 636 11.46 -15.78 -31.85
CA GLU A 636 11.56 -14.32 -32.09
C GLU A 636 10.44 -13.81 -33.02
N SER A 637 10.12 -14.56 -34.08
CA SER A 637 9.05 -14.21 -35.01
C SER A 637 7.65 -14.19 -34.40
N LEU A 638 7.46 -14.85 -33.24
CA LEU A 638 6.22 -14.87 -32.47
C LEU A 638 6.10 -13.72 -31.46
N GLY A 639 7.02 -12.76 -31.50
CA GLY A 639 7.01 -11.56 -30.66
C GLY A 639 7.45 -11.80 -29.22
N THR A 640 8.22 -12.87 -28.96
CA THR A 640 8.83 -13.10 -27.65
C THR A 640 10.01 -12.15 -27.44
N ASN A 641 9.93 -11.32 -26.40
CA ASN A 641 10.97 -10.32 -26.11
C ASN A 641 11.88 -10.74 -24.94
N VAL A 642 11.61 -11.89 -24.32
CA VAL A 642 12.36 -12.44 -23.20
C VAL A 642 12.67 -13.91 -23.48
N PHE A 643 13.96 -14.24 -23.51
CA PHE A 643 14.47 -15.59 -23.72
C PHE A 643 15.15 -16.09 -22.46
N VAL A 644 14.70 -17.26 -21.99
CA VAL A 644 15.34 -18.00 -20.91
C VAL A 644 15.99 -19.22 -21.53
N GLU A 645 17.31 -19.18 -21.64
CA GLU A 645 18.05 -20.37 -22.03
C GLU A 645 18.07 -21.34 -20.85
N VAL A 646 17.69 -22.58 -21.11
CA VAL A 646 17.64 -23.66 -20.12
C VAL A 646 18.84 -24.55 -20.40
N GLY A 647 20.06 -24.09 -20.09
CA GLY A 647 21.30 -24.76 -20.51
C GLY A 647 22.58 -24.18 -19.90
N PRO A 648 23.79 -24.55 -20.40
CA PRO A 648 25.08 -24.11 -19.84
C PRO A 648 25.30 -22.61 -19.78
N ASP A 649 24.83 -21.87 -20.79
CA ASP A 649 25.00 -20.42 -20.83
C ASP A 649 24.09 -19.71 -19.81
N ALA A 650 23.13 -20.43 -19.21
CA ALA A 650 22.44 -20.00 -17.98
C ALA A 650 23.32 -20.12 -16.72
N GLY A 651 24.55 -20.61 -16.87
CA GLY A 651 25.59 -20.70 -15.85
C GLY A 651 25.41 -21.80 -14.81
N LEU A 652 24.32 -22.59 -14.84
CA LEU A 652 23.94 -23.70 -13.94
C LEU A 652 24.43 -23.63 -12.48
N THR A 653 24.51 -22.41 -11.92
CA THR A 653 24.90 -22.11 -10.54
C THR A 653 23.73 -21.39 -9.89
N ALA A 654 23.68 -21.38 -8.55
CA ALA A 654 22.66 -20.63 -7.83
C ALA A 654 22.75 -19.12 -8.13
N GLU A 655 23.98 -18.60 -8.24
CA GLU A 655 24.21 -17.19 -8.57
C GLU A 655 23.70 -16.82 -9.97
N SER A 656 24.07 -17.58 -11.01
CA SER A 656 23.66 -17.30 -12.39
C SER A 656 22.15 -17.44 -12.58
N LEU A 657 21.52 -18.40 -11.90
CA LEU A 657 20.08 -18.58 -11.89
C LEU A 657 19.37 -17.38 -11.24
N LEU A 658 19.84 -16.94 -10.08
CA LEU A 658 19.28 -15.77 -9.38
C LEU A 658 19.44 -14.49 -10.21
N TRP A 659 20.55 -14.32 -10.92
CA TRP A 659 20.73 -13.21 -11.87
C TRP A 659 19.75 -13.29 -13.05
N THR A 660 19.57 -14.48 -13.63
CA THR A 660 18.60 -14.70 -14.71
C THR A 660 17.19 -14.33 -14.27
N LEU A 661 16.78 -14.77 -13.07
CA LEU A 661 15.50 -14.40 -12.49
C LEU A 661 15.40 -12.93 -12.12
N GLY A 662 16.51 -12.32 -11.71
CA GLY A 662 16.60 -10.88 -11.51
C GLY A 662 16.27 -10.12 -12.79
N ARG A 663 16.86 -10.53 -13.93
CA ARG A 663 16.56 -9.94 -15.25
C ARG A 663 15.11 -10.15 -15.68
N LEU A 664 14.54 -11.32 -15.42
CA LEU A 664 13.11 -11.57 -15.68
C LEU A 664 12.23 -10.65 -14.83
N PHE A 665 12.57 -10.52 -13.54
CA PHE A 665 11.85 -9.66 -12.61
C PHE A 665 11.90 -8.20 -13.05
N THR A 666 13.06 -7.68 -13.43
CA THR A 666 13.18 -6.30 -13.94
C THR A 666 12.43 -6.08 -15.25
N ALA A 667 12.32 -7.10 -16.09
CA ALA A 667 11.50 -7.10 -17.31
C ALA A 667 9.97 -7.22 -17.07
N GLY A 668 9.53 -7.26 -15.81
CA GLY A 668 8.11 -7.28 -15.42
C GLY A 668 7.55 -8.66 -15.09
N VAL A 669 8.33 -9.74 -15.21
CA VAL A 669 7.88 -11.09 -14.85
C VAL A 669 7.73 -11.22 -13.34
N ASN A 670 6.62 -11.79 -12.87
CA ASN A 670 6.43 -12.04 -11.44
C ASN A 670 7.19 -13.30 -11.03
N VAL A 671 8.03 -13.19 -10.01
CA VAL A 671 8.84 -14.29 -9.48
C VAL A 671 8.44 -14.54 -8.04
N ASN A 672 8.21 -15.81 -7.69
CA ASN A 672 7.94 -16.26 -6.32
C ASN A 672 9.26 -16.34 -5.51
N TRP A 673 9.82 -15.18 -5.22
CA TRP A 673 11.09 -15.02 -4.50
C TRP A 673 11.20 -15.79 -3.17
N PRO A 674 10.13 -15.94 -2.36
CA PRO A 674 10.17 -16.80 -1.17
C PRO A 674 10.74 -18.21 -1.42
N ARG A 675 10.53 -18.80 -2.61
CA ARG A 675 11.05 -20.13 -2.96
C ARG A 675 12.58 -20.17 -3.02
N ALA A 676 13.24 -19.06 -3.33
CA ALA A 676 14.70 -18.97 -3.35
C ALA A 676 15.32 -19.18 -1.95
N PHE A 677 14.57 -18.96 -0.87
CA PHE A 677 15.04 -19.08 0.51
C PHE A 677 14.67 -20.42 1.17
N ALA A 678 14.00 -21.31 0.42
CA ALA A 678 13.62 -22.62 0.93
C ALA A 678 14.85 -23.40 1.42
N GLY A 679 14.74 -23.99 2.62
CA GLY A 679 15.80 -24.77 3.24
C GLY A 679 16.92 -23.96 3.93
N LEU A 680 16.89 -22.61 3.87
CA LEU A 680 17.92 -21.77 4.48
C LEU A 680 17.65 -21.38 5.94
N GLY A 681 16.47 -21.71 6.49
CA GLY A 681 16.12 -21.34 7.86
C GLY A 681 15.98 -19.83 8.11
N ALA A 682 15.71 -19.05 7.06
CA ALA A 682 15.59 -17.60 7.11
C ALA A 682 14.46 -17.14 8.05
N GLN A 683 14.68 -16.03 8.75
CA GLN A 683 13.71 -15.40 9.64
C GLN A 683 13.37 -13.99 9.14
N ARG A 684 12.16 -13.53 9.47
CA ARG A 684 11.77 -12.15 9.19
C ARG A 684 12.49 -11.21 10.15
N VAL A 685 13.07 -10.15 9.61
CA VAL A 685 13.76 -9.09 10.34
C VAL A 685 13.19 -7.74 9.95
N ASP A 686 13.41 -6.76 10.81
CA ASP A 686 12.99 -5.39 10.56
C ASP A 686 13.78 -4.80 9.39
N LEU A 687 13.05 -4.09 8.54
CA LEU A 687 13.56 -3.41 7.36
C LEU A 687 13.00 -1.99 7.34
N PRO A 688 13.71 -1.03 6.73
CA PRO A 688 13.15 0.30 6.57
C PRO A 688 11.92 0.25 5.67
N THR A 689 10.96 1.12 5.99
CA THR A 689 9.73 1.27 5.21
C THR A 689 9.99 1.94 3.86
N TYR A 690 8.99 1.83 2.99
CA TYR A 690 8.98 2.31 1.61
C TYR A 690 9.57 3.72 1.44
N GLY A 691 10.47 3.86 0.48
CA GLY A 691 11.16 5.09 0.12
C GLY A 691 10.32 6.01 -0.76
N PHE A 692 9.25 6.57 -0.23
CA PHE A 692 8.36 7.52 -0.94
C PHE A 692 9.12 8.60 -1.72
N ALA A 693 8.68 8.89 -2.96
CA ALA A 693 9.19 9.96 -3.80
C ALA A 693 8.38 11.25 -3.58
N ARG A 694 8.51 11.80 -2.38
CA ARG A 694 7.66 12.91 -1.91
C ARG A 694 7.87 14.18 -2.72
N GLN A 695 6.78 14.88 -2.99
CA GLN A 695 6.75 16.22 -3.56
C GLN A 695 5.97 17.17 -2.66
N ARG A 696 6.27 18.46 -2.73
CA ARG A 696 5.65 19.48 -1.90
C ARG A 696 4.25 19.84 -2.39
N TYR A 697 3.23 19.67 -1.55
CA TYR A 697 1.84 20.07 -1.78
C TYR A 697 1.29 20.96 -0.65
N TRP A 698 0.76 22.14 -1.03
CA TRP A 698 0.18 23.10 -0.10
C TRP A 698 -0.96 23.90 -0.75
N LEU A 699 -1.78 24.55 0.08
CA LEU A 699 -2.84 25.46 -0.36
C LEU A 699 -2.31 26.54 -1.32
N GLY A 700 -3.08 26.83 -2.37
CA GLY A 700 -2.71 27.82 -3.40
C GLY A 700 -1.81 27.29 -4.52
N GLY A 701 -1.46 25.99 -4.51
CA GLY A 701 -0.80 25.29 -5.62
C GLY A 701 0.70 25.04 -5.44
N THR A 702 1.25 24.20 -6.30
CA THR A 702 2.68 23.91 -6.38
C THR A 702 3.44 25.14 -6.90
N ARG A 703 4.09 25.92 -6.03
CA ARG A 703 5.20 26.79 -6.45
C ARG A 703 6.42 25.92 -6.77
N ALA A 704 6.30 25.10 -7.81
CA ALA A 704 7.46 24.54 -8.48
C ALA A 704 8.05 25.66 -9.35
N HIS A 705 9.30 25.99 -9.11
CA HIS A 705 10.08 26.89 -9.95
C HIS A 705 10.29 26.23 -11.32
N GLN A 706 9.40 26.46 -12.27
CA GLN A 706 9.72 26.34 -13.70
C GLN A 706 10.10 27.73 -14.22
N PRO A 707 11.36 27.97 -14.61
CA PRO A 707 11.69 29.09 -15.46
C PRO A 707 11.19 28.78 -16.88
N GLY A 708 10.11 29.46 -17.32
CA GLY A 708 9.87 29.64 -18.75
C GLY A 708 8.59 29.08 -19.38
N SER A 709 7.51 28.82 -18.65
CA SER A 709 6.22 28.44 -19.23
C SER A 709 5.12 29.46 -18.88
N GLU A 710 5.07 30.56 -19.65
CA GLU A 710 3.84 31.36 -19.70
C GLU A 710 2.69 30.49 -20.25
N PRO A 711 1.47 30.59 -19.70
CA PRO A 711 0.31 29.91 -20.28
C PRO A 711 0.13 30.41 -21.71
N ALA A 712 0.13 29.51 -22.68
CA ALA A 712 -0.07 29.83 -24.09
C ALA A 712 -1.43 30.51 -24.27
N SER A 713 -1.44 31.85 -24.24
CA SER A 713 -2.65 32.63 -24.43
C SER A 713 -3.08 32.55 -25.89
N VAL A 714 -4.39 32.50 -26.12
CA VAL A 714 -5.00 32.44 -27.45
C VAL A 714 -4.99 33.83 -28.13
N ALA A 715 -4.38 34.84 -27.49
CA ALA A 715 -4.28 36.20 -28.02
C ALA A 715 -3.41 36.24 -29.28
N GLY A 716 -3.96 36.82 -30.36
CA GLY A 716 -3.27 36.94 -31.65
C GLY A 716 -3.37 35.71 -32.56
N LEU A 717 -4.15 34.67 -32.22
CA LEU A 717 -4.32 33.49 -33.09
C LEU A 717 -4.99 33.81 -34.43
N ALA A 718 -5.83 34.85 -34.48
CA ALA A 718 -6.54 35.27 -35.69
C ALA A 718 -5.64 35.95 -36.73
N ASP A 719 -4.48 36.46 -36.31
CA ASP A 719 -3.52 37.18 -37.17
C ASP A 719 -2.45 36.25 -37.78
N LEU A 720 -2.48 34.97 -37.45
CA LEU A 720 -1.50 33.97 -37.90
C LEU A 720 -1.95 33.25 -39.18
N PRO A 721 -1.00 32.82 -40.05
CA PRO A 721 -1.32 31.92 -41.16
C PRO A 721 -1.99 30.62 -40.67
N ALA A 722 -2.95 30.09 -41.44
CA ALA A 722 -3.77 28.94 -41.03
C ALA A 722 -2.98 27.69 -40.60
N ALA A 723 -1.81 27.45 -41.19
CA ALA A 723 -0.93 26.33 -40.81
C ALA A 723 -0.32 26.53 -39.41
N GLU A 724 0.03 27.77 -39.07
CA GLU A 724 0.61 28.13 -37.79
C GLU A 724 -0.46 28.23 -36.68
N GLN A 725 -1.65 28.71 -37.04
CA GLN A 725 -2.84 28.67 -36.17
C GLN A 725 -3.17 27.23 -35.76
N ARG A 726 -3.17 26.29 -36.71
CA ARG A 726 -3.41 24.87 -36.45
C ARG A 726 -2.35 24.28 -35.53
N ARG A 727 -1.06 24.55 -35.78
CA ARG A 727 0.03 24.08 -34.94
C ARG A 727 -0.12 24.55 -33.49
N LYS A 728 -0.43 25.83 -33.28
CA LYS A 728 -0.64 26.40 -31.94
C LYS A 728 -1.87 25.84 -31.23
N LEU A 729 -2.94 25.53 -31.96
CA LEU A 729 -4.14 24.91 -31.36
C LEU A 729 -3.90 23.46 -30.97
N VAL A 730 -3.14 22.69 -31.77
CA VAL A 730 -2.73 21.33 -31.39
C VAL A 730 -1.86 21.39 -30.14
N GLU A 731 -0.89 22.29 -30.11
CA GLU A 731 -0.05 22.54 -28.93
C GLU A 731 -0.88 22.90 -27.70
N LEU A 732 -1.87 23.79 -27.84
CA LEU A 732 -2.80 24.16 -26.76
C LEU A 732 -3.57 22.94 -26.23
N VAL A 733 -4.15 22.13 -27.11
CA VAL A 733 -4.91 20.93 -26.70
C VAL A 733 -3.99 19.90 -26.05
N CYS A 734 -2.79 19.66 -26.60
CA CYS A 734 -1.81 18.74 -26.01
C CYS A 734 -1.30 19.23 -24.65
N VAL A 735 -1.06 20.53 -24.46
CA VAL A 735 -0.70 21.13 -23.16
C VAL A 735 -1.81 20.89 -22.14
N HIS A 736 -3.05 21.20 -22.48
CA HIS A 736 -4.16 20.99 -21.55
C HIS A 736 -4.44 19.51 -21.29
N ALA A 737 -4.24 18.64 -22.29
CA ALA A 737 -4.35 17.20 -22.13
C ALA A 737 -3.25 16.64 -21.22
N ALA A 738 -2.00 17.07 -21.41
CA ALA A 738 -0.87 16.71 -20.55
C ALA A 738 -1.12 17.12 -19.10
N ILE A 739 -1.66 18.32 -18.87
CA ILE A 739 -1.99 18.78 -17.51
C ILE A 739 -3.06 17.90 -16.86
N VAL A 740 -4.13 17.56 -17.59
CA VAL A 740 -5.22 16.71 -17.07
C VAL A 740 -4.74 15.29 -16.76
N LEU A 741 -3.83 14.77 -17.59
CA LEU A 741 -3.26 13.43 -17.42
C LEU A 741 -2.03 13.39 -16.49
N GLY A 742 -1.52 14.55 -16.05
CA GLY A 742 -0.35 14.64 -15.18
C GLY A 742 1.00 14.41 -15.88
N HIS A 743 1.08 14.55 -17.21
CA HIS A 743 2.34 14.46 -17.94
C HIS A 743 3.21 15.71 -17.72
N PRO A 744 4.55 15.55 -17.61
CA PRO A 744 5.47 16.66 -17.38
C PRO A 744 5.63 17.58 -18.60
N ASP A 745 5.36 17.07 -19.82
CA ASP A 745 5.47 17.81 -21.07
C ASP A 745 4.29 17.50 -22.02
N SER A 746 3.83 18.50 -22.77
CA SER A 746 2.85 18.32 -23.85
C SER A 746 3.33 17.43 -24.99
N ARG A 747 4.65 17.26 -25.15
CA ARG A 747 5.28 16.40 -26.15
C ARG A 747 5.03 14.91 -25.90
N ASP A 748 4.64 14.55 -24.68
CA ASP A 748 4.27 13.18 -24.31
C ASP A 748 2.85 12.82 -24.80
N ILE A 749 2.08 13.80 -25.29
CA ILE A 749 0.74 13.59 -25.86
C ILE A 749 0.84 13.47 -27.37
N ASP A 750 0.62 12.27 -27.89
CA ASP A 750 0.48 12.04 -29.34
C ASP A 750 -0.80 12.71 -29.85
N PRO A 751 -0.71 13.72 -30.75
CA PRO A 751 -1.87 14.47 -31.21
C PRO A 751 -2.83 13.67 -32.11
N GLU A 752 -2.37 12.55 -32.69
CA GLU A 752 -3.19 11.70 -33.56
C GLU A 752 -3.82 10.53 -32.80
N ARG A 753 -3.44 10.31 -31.54
CA ARG A 753 -3.95 9.21 -30.73
C ARG A 753 -5.28 9.56 -30.08
N ALA A 754 -6.16 8.57 -29.98
CA ALA A 754 -7.47 8.76 -29.38
C ALA A 754 -7.36 9.11 -27.89
N PHE A 755 -8.18 10.03 -27.40
CA PHE A 755 -8.22 10.45 -26.00
C PHE A 755 -8.44 9.26 -25.05
N GLU A 756 -9.29 8.29 -25.43
CA GLU A 756 -9.52 7.07 -24.64
C GLU A 756 -8.22 6.25 -24.45
N GLU A 757 -7.42 6.10 -25.50
CA GLU A 757 -6.14 5.40 -25.44
C GLU A 757 -5.04 6.19 -24.71
N LEU A 758 -5.19 7.52 -24.63
CA LEU A 758 -4.35 8.40 -23.82
C LEU A 758 -4.76 8.41 -22.34
N GLY A 759 -5.82 7.68 -21.95
CA GLY A 759 -6.28 7.57 -20.56
C GLY A 759 -7.40 8.53 -20.18
N PHE A 760 -8.10 9.13 -21.15
CA PHE A 760 -9.29 9.93 -20.87
C PHE A 760 -10.53 9.07 -20.62
N GLY A 761 -11.19 9.31 -19.49
CA GLY A 761 -12.52 8.80 -19.16
C GLY A 761 -13.53 9.92 -18.99
N SER A 762 -14.74 9.60 -18.53
CA SER A 762 -15.86 10.56 -18.44
C SER A 762 -15.56 11.80 -17.57
N MET A 763 -14.74 11.67 -16.53
CA MET A 763 -14.35 12.78 -15.64
C MET A 763 -13.21 13.64 -16.21
N THR A 764 -12.14 13.02 -16.71
CA THR A 764 -11.00 13.74 -17.28
C THR A 764 -11.37 14.46 -18.58
N GLY A 765 -12.32 13.91 -19.35
CA GLY A 765 -12.89 14.60 -20.51
C GLY A 765 -13.63 15.89 -20.15
N VAL A 766 -14.36 15.90 -19.04
CA VAL A 766 -15.04 17.09 -18.51
C VAL A 766 -14.03 18.14 -18.03
N GLU A 767 -12.94 17.71 -17.41
CA GLU A 767 -11.88 18.61 -16.98
C GLU A 767 -11.16 19.26 -18.17
N LEU A 768 -10.76 18.48 -19.18
CA LEU A 768 -10.14 19.01 -20.40
C LEU A 768 -11.05 20.03 -21.08
N ARG A 769 -12.35 19.72 -21.21
CA ARG A 769 -13.34 20.67 -21.74
C ARG A 769 -13.34 21.97 -20.93
N ASN A 770 -13.42 21.90 -19.60
CA ASN A 770 -13.44 23.11 -18.76
C ASN A 770 -12.18 23.96 -18.95
N ARG A 771 -11.01 23.32 -18.96
CA ARG A 771 -9.73 24.01 -19.18
C ARG A 771 -9.67 24.68 -20.55
N LEU A 772 -10.11 23.99 -21.60
CA LEU A 772 -10.17 24.56 -22.95
C LEU A 772 -11.19 25.69 -23.06
N THR A 773 -12.34 25.60 -22.40
CA THR A 773 -13.33 26.70 -22.31
C THR A 773 -12.72 27.92 -21.63
N THR A 774 -11.98 27.75 -20.52
CA THR A 774 -11.29 28.86 -19.86
C THR A 774 -10.19 29.45 -20.74
N ALA A 775 -9.41 28.63 -21.43
CA ALA A 775 -8.32 29.09 -22.28
C ALA A 775 -8.81 29.82 -23.53
N THR A 776 -9.86 29.31 -24.18
CA THR A 776 -10.34 29.80 -25.48
C THR A 776 -11.51 30.78 -25.39
N GLY A 777 -12.21 30.83 -24.25
CA GLY A 777 -13.47 31.58 -24.11
C GLY A 777 -14.66 30.97 -24.84
N LEU A 778 -14.52 29.76 -25.42
CA LEU A 778 -15.58 29.09 -26.17
C LEU A 778 -16.50 28.26 -25.27
N VAL A 779 -17.78 28.18 -25.64
CA VAL A 779 -18.75 27.26 -25.04
C VAL A 779 -18.62 25.90 -25.73
N LEU A 780 -18.05 24.92 -25.03
CA LEU A 780 -17.74 23.59 -25.58
C LEU A 780 -18.73 22.52 -25.09
N SER A 781 -19.04 21.54 -25.95
CA SER A 781 -20.01 20.46 -25.64
C SER A 781 -19.54 19.55 -24.50
N ARG A 782 -20.48 18.88 -23.82
CA ARG A 782 -20.15 17.84 -22.82
C ARG A 782 -19.60 16.56 -23.46
N THR A 783 -19.90 16.33 -24.73
CA THR A 783 -19.45 15.18 -25.54
C THR A 783 -18.17 15.47 -26.33
N LEU A 784 -17.49 16.59 -26.06
CA LEU A 784 -16.39 17.14 -26.87
C LEU A 784 -15.33 16.11 -27.29
N ILE A 785 -14.87 15.28 -26.35
CA ILE A 785 -13.82 14.29 -26.62
C ILE A 785 -14.34 13.03 -27.35
N PHE A 786 -15.66 12.83 -27.41
CA PHE A 786 -16.28 11.75 -28.19
C PHE A 786 -16.56 12.21 -29.62
N ASP A 787 -17.00 13.46 -29.77
CA ASP A 787 -17.26 14.07 -31.07
C ASP A 787 -15.94 14.35 -31.83
N TYR A 788 -14.85 14.65 -31.08
CA TYR A 788 -13.51 14.89 -31.60
C TYR A 788 -12.50 14.02 -30.85
N PRO A 789 -12.29 12.76 -31.30
CA PRO A 789 -11.63 11.74 -30.50
C PRO A 789 -10.13 11.91 -30.33
N THR A 790 -9.46 12.81 -31.06
CA THR A 790 -8.01 13.04 -30.97
C THR A 790 -7.70 14.50 -30.67
N PRO A 791 -6.54 14.82 -30.04
CA PRO A 791 -6.11 16.20 -29.83
C PRO A 791 -6.06 17.02 -31.13
N ALA A 792 -5.63 16.43 -32.24
CA ALA A 792 -5.60 17.08 -33.55
C ALA A 792 -7.01 17.39 -34.08
N ALA A 793 -7.96 16.45 -33.95
CA ALA A 793 -9.35 16.66 -34.35
C ALA A 793 -10.02 17.75 -33.51
N LEU A 794 -9.77 17.76 -32.21
CA LEU A 794 -10.30 18.76 -31.29
C LEU A 794 -9.69 20.15 -31.58
N ALA A 795 -8.38 20.23 -31.84
CA ALA A 795 -7.72 21.47 -32.23
C ALA A 795 -8.29 22.06 -33.53
N ALA A 796 -8.61 21.21 -34.51
CA ALA A 796 -9.26 21.63 -35.75
C ALA A 796 -10.66 22.23 -35.48
N HIS A 797 -11.45 21.59 -34.60
CA HIS A 797 -12.76 22.10 -34.19
C HIS A 797 -12.66 23.44 -33.45
N LEU A 798 -11.69 23.61 -32.55
CA LEU A 798 -11.47 24.87 -31.85
C LEU A 798 -11.07 26.00 -32.82
N GLY A 799 -10.19 25.71 -33.78
CA GLY A 799 -9.79 26.69 -34.80
C GLY A 799 -10.95 27.13 -35.68
N TYR A 800 -11.87 26.21 -35.94
CA TYR A 800 -13.11 26.48 -36.65
C TYR A 800 -14.07 27.38 -35.84
N GLN A 801 -14.30 27.07 -34.56
CA GLN A 801 -15.12 27.92 -33.68
C GLN A 801 -14.55 29.33 -33.49
N LEU A 802 -13.22 29.46 -33.44
CA LEU A 802 -12.52 30.75 -33.30
C LEU A 802 -12.52 31.57 -34.60
N SER A 803 -12.65 30.94 -35.76
CA SER A 803 -12.62 31.63 -37.08
C SER A 803 -14.01 31.91 -37.66
N GLY A 804 -15.09 31.37 -37.07
CA GLY A 804 -16.48 31.71 -37.43
C GLY A 804 -16.93 31.29 -38.83
N SER A 805 -16.19 30.43 -39.52
CA SER A 805 -16.63 29.87 -40.82
C SER A 805 -17.62 28.71 -40.62
N PRO A 806 -18.51 28.32 -41.56
CA PRO A 806 -19.41 27.14 -41.45
C PRO A 806 -18.75 25.80 -41.86
N HIS A 807 -19.03 24.69 -41.16
CA HIS A 807 -18.59 23.33 -41.51
C HIS A 807 -19.39 22.91 -42.75
N PRO A 808 -18.80 22.29 -43.79
CA PRO A 808 -19.58 21.49 -44.72
C PRO A 808 -20.02 20.25 -43.92
N ALA A 809 -21.22 20.28 -43.32
CA ALA A 809 -21.74 19.22 -42.44
C ALA A 809 -21.35 17.83 -42.96
N SER A 810 -20.84 16.98 -42.06
CA SER A 810 -20.63 15.58 -42.40
C SER A 810 -21.95 15.00 -42.92
N ASP A 811 -21.89 14.06 -43.86
CA ASP A 811 -23.09 13.42 -44.43
C ASP A 811 -24.02 12.89 -43.32
N ASP A 812 -23.46 12.53 -42.16
CA ASP A 812 -24.19 12.07 -40.98
C ASP A 812 -25.05 13.17 -40.32
N GLU A 813 -24.58 14.41 -40.18
CA GLU A 813 -25.38 15.51 -39.61
C GLU A 813 -26.55 15.90 -40.54
N ASN A 814 -26.33 15.87 -41.86
CA ASN A 814 -27.40 16.10 -42.84
C ASN A 814 -28.45 14.97 -42.81
N ILE A 815 -28.01 13.72 -42.63
CA ILE A 815 -28.92 12.57 -42.48
C ILE A 815 -29.74 12.71 -41.19
N TRP A 816 -29.11 13.07 -40.07
CA TRP A 816 -29.82 13.27 -38.80
C TRP A 816 -30.80 14.45 -38.83
N ALA A 817 -30.44 15.55 -39.50
CA ALA A 817 -31.32 16.70 -39.69
C ALA A 817 -32.52 16.37 -40.62
N LEU A 818 -32.30 15.54 -41.65
CA LEU A 818 -33.37 15.03 -42.52
C LEU A 818 -34.30 14.07 -41.75
N LEU A 819 -33.74 13.13 -40.98
CA LEU A 819 -34.53 12.17 -40.18
C LEU A 819 -35.38 12.88 -39.12
N ARG A 820 -34.87 13.96 -38.49
CA ARG A 820 -35.62 14.74 -37.49
C ARG A 820 -36.84 15.47 -38.05
N ASN A 821 -36.85 15.74 -39.35
CA ASN A 821 -37.92 16.46 -40.04
C ASN A 821 -38.95 15.53 -40.72
N ILE A 822 -38.75 14.21 -40.68
CA ILE A 822 -39.74 13.25 -41.17
C ILE A 822 -40.66 12.89 -40.00
N PRO A 823 -41.98 13.18 -40.07
CA PRO A 823 -42.89 12.83 -39.00
C PRO A 823 -42.95 11.31 -38.80
N ILE A 824 -43.02 10.87 -37.54
CA ILE A 824 -42.82 9.46 -37.12
C ILE A 824 -43.74 8.45 -37.85
N HIS A 825 -44.93 8.89 -38.27
CA HIS A 825 -45.86 8.04 -39.03
C HIS A 825 -45.39 7.74 -40.46
N GLU A 826 -44.64 8.64 -41.12
CA GLU A 826 -44.02 8.39 -42.44
C GLU A 826 -42.80 7.46 -42.31
N LEU A 827 -42.02 7.58 -41.23
CA LEU A 827 -40.93 6.65 -40.93
C LEU A 827 -41.43 5.21 -40.69
N ARG A 828 -42.60 5.08 -40.03
CA ARG A 828 -43.26 3.79 -39.80
C ARG A 828 -43.92 3.23 -41.07
N ARG A 829 -44.58 4.07 -41.87
CA ARG A 829 -45.22 3.66 -43.13
C ARG A 829 -44.23 3.17 -44.18
N THR A 830 -43.03 3.74 -44.21
CA THR A 830 -41.97 3.37 -45.17
C THR A 830 -41.12 2.18 -44.71
N GLY A 831 -41.34 1.67 -43.49
CA GLY A 831 -40.54 0.59 -42.89
C GLY A 831 -39.12 0.98 -42.52
N LEU A 832 -38.81 2.29 -42.53
CA LEU A 832 -37.48 2.81 -42.19
C LEU A 832 -37.24 2.79 -40.67
N LEU A 833 -38.29 3.03 -39.88
CA LEU A 833 -38.21 3.01 -38.41
C LEU A 833 -37.78 1.65 -37.85
N ASP A 834 -38.35 0.56 -38.39
CA ASP A 834 -38.03 -0.80 -37.93
C ASP A 834 -36.58 -1.17 -38.28
N LYS A 835 -36.05 -0.70 -39.41
CA LYS A 835 -34.64 -0.89 -39.79
C LYS A 835 -33.68 -0.07 -38.91
N LEU A 836 -34.08 1.13 -38.51
CA LEU A 836 -33.31 1.97 -37.59
C LEU A 836 -33.26 1.38 -36.18
N LEU A 837 -34.36 0.80 -35.70
CA LEU A 837 -34.42 0.08 -34.43
C LEU A 837 -33.58 -1.22 -34.46
N LEU A 838 -33.57 -1.90 -35.61
CA LEU A 838 -32.71 -3.07 -35.84
C LEU A 838 -31.21 -2.72 -35.79
N LEU A 839 -30.82 -1.58 -36.38
CA LEU A 839 -29.44 -1.05 -36.34
C LEU A 839 -29.04 -0.56 -34.94
N ALA A 840 -29.99 -0.07 -34.14
CA ALA A 840 -29.78 0.36 -32.76
C ALA A 840 -29.71 -0.80 -31.74
N GLY A 841 -29.74 -2.05 -32.21
CA GLY A 841 -29.48 -3.23 -31.38
C GLY A 841 -30.62 -3.66 -30.45
N GLN A 842 -31.86 -3.19 -30.64
CA GLN A 842 -33.00 -3.63 -29.83
C GLN A 842 -33.87 -4.64 -30.59
N SER A 843 -33.75 -5.91 -30.23
CA SER A 843 -34.66 -6.98 -30.62
C SER A 843 -35.73 -7.17 -29.53
N GLY A 844 -37.01 -7.13 -29.86
CA GLY A 844 -38.06 -7.51 -28.91
C GLY A 844 -39.49 -7.28 -29.37
N ASN A 845 -40.15 -8.37 -29.81
CA ASN A 845 -41.58 -8.53 -30.07
C ASN A 845 -42.52 -7.86 -29.06
N VAL A 846 -43.45 -7.01 -29.53
CA VAL A 846 -44.75 -6.78 -28.87
C VAL A 846 -45.84 -6.67 -29.94
N ALA A 847 -46.83 -7.56 -29.88
CA ALA A 847 -48.02 -7.52 -30.72
C ALA A 847 -48.97 -6.37 -30.30
N PRO A 848 -49.74 -5.75 -31.21
CA PRO A 848 -50.53 -4.59 -30.86
C PRO A 848 -51.84 -5.01 -30.20
N ASP A 849 -52.03 -4.69 -28.92
CA ASP A 849 -53.36 -4.61 -28.33
C ASP A 849 -53.90 -3.17 -28.42
N ARG A 850 -55.15 -3.06 -28.86
CA ARG A 850 -55.86 -1.82 -29.18
C ARG A 850 -56.93 -1.58 -28.12
N SER A 851 -56.66 -0.78 -27.08
CA SER A 851 -57.73 -0.05 -26.37
C SER A 851 -57.21 0.90 -25.26
N VAL A 852 -56.41 1.90 -25.61
CA VAL A 852 -56.32 3.13 -24.79
C VAL A 852 -56.33 4.31 -25.76
N SER A 853 -57.29 5.21 -25.63
CA SER A 853 -57.39 6.39 -26.49
C SER A 853 -56.34 7.43 -26.11
N ASP A 854 -55.65 7.99 -27.11
CA ASP A 854 -54.57 8.98 -26.96
C ASP A 854 -54.94 10.19 -26.08
N ASP A 855 -56.22 10.56 -26.01
CA ASP A 855 -56.70 11.69 -25.19
C ASP A 855 -56.48 11.50 -23.67
N ILE A 856 -56.30 10.27 -23.19
CA ILE A 856 -56.03 10.00 -21.77
C ILE A 856 -54.54 10.19 -21.46
N ILE A 857 -53.66 9.78 -22.38
CA ILE A 857 -52.19 9.78 -22.21
C ILE A 857 -51.65 11.20 -22.12
N ASP A 858 -52.18 12.13 -22.93
CA ASP A 858 -51.76 13.53 -22.92
C ASP A 858 -52.20 14.32 -21.68
N SER A 859 -53.14 13.77 -20.88
CA SER A 859 -53.65 14.41 -19.66
C SER A 859 -52.96 13.95 -18.36
N LEU A 860 -52.08 12.94 -18.45
CA LEU A 860 -51.42 12.34 -17.29
C LEU A 860 -50.10 13.05 -16.95
N SER A 861 -49.80 13.15 -15.66
CA SER A 861 -48.50 13.65 -15.23
C SER A 861 -47.39 12.63 -15.55
N PRO A 862 -46.12 13.07 -15.67
CA PRO A 862 -44.99 12.18 -15.92
C PRO A 862 -44.89 11.02 -14.92
N GLU A 863 -45.26 11.23 -13.67
CA GLU A 863 -45.26 10.20 -12.62
C GLU A 863 -46.35 9.15 -12.85
N ALA A 864 -47.54 9.55 -13.32
CA ALA A 864 -48.64 8.64 -13.63
C ALA A 864 -48.38 7.82 -14.92
N LEU A 865 -47.66 8.40 -15.88
CA LEU A 865 -47.17 7.67 -17.07
C LEU A 865 -46.13 6.61 -16.70
N ILE A 866 -45.28 6.89 -15.71
CA ILE A 866 -44.30 5.93 -15.19
C ILE A 866 -45.00 4.81 -14.40
N GLU A 867 -46.00 5.13 -13.57
CA GLU A 867 -46.76 4.13 -12.81
C GLU A 867 -47.58 3.20 -13.72
N MET A 868 -48.15 3.75 -14.81
CA MET A 868 -48.89 2.99 -15.82
C MET A 868 -47.98 2.09 -16.68
N ALA A 869 -46.74 2.54 -16.94
CA ALA A 869 -45.72 1.73 -17.63
C ALA A 869 -45.13 0.62 -16.75
N LEU A 870 -45.16 0.77 -15.42
CA LEU A 870 -44.63 -0.21 -14.48
C LEU A 870 -45.64 -1.31 -14.12
N ASN A 871 -46.96 -1.04 -14.21
CA ASN A 871 -48.01 -1.99 -13.89
C ASN A 871 -48.75 -2.51 -15.13
N SER A 872 -47.99 -3.06 -16.07
CA SER A 872 -48.53 -3.80 -17.22
C SER A 872 -48.19 -5.28 -17.12
N ASP A 873 -48.95 -6.05 -16.33
CA ASP A 873 -49.08 -7.49 -16.55
C ASP A 873 -50.54 -7.94 -16.27
N PRO A 874 -51.20 -8.66 -17.19
CA PRO A 874 -52.57 -9.13 -17.05
C PRO A 874 -52.54 -10.53 -16.44
N ASN A 875 -52.57 -10.62 -15.10
CA ASN A 875 -53.11 -11.76 -14.33
C ASN A 875 -52.98 -11.49 -12.83
N ALA A 876 -53.76 -10.53 -12.32
CA ALA A 876 -54.03 -10.44 -10.90
C ALA A 876 -55.48 -10.00 -10.68
N ASP A 877 -56.42 -10.90 -10.98
CA ASP A 877 -57.72 -10.94 -10.32
C ASP A 877 -58.10 -12.42 -10.15
N ASP A 878 -58.14 -12.87 -8.89
CA ASP A 878 -58.98 -13.91 -8.28
C ASP A 878 -58.38 -14.17 -6.88
N GLU A 879 -59.06 -14.10 -5.74
CA GLU A 879 -60.42 -13.83 -5.32
C GLU A 879 -60.33 -13.57 -3.79
N ASN A 880 -61.25 -12.76 -3.26
CA ASN A 880 -61.80 -12.76 -1.90
C ASN A 880 -61.03 -13.48 -0.75
N ASP A 881 -60.75 -12.79 0.35
CA ASP A 881 -61.68 -12.84 1.50
C ASP A 881 -61.33 -11.86 2.64
N THR A 882 -62.38 -11.17 3.08
CA THR A 882 -62.73 -10.65 4.40
C THR A 882 -61.73 -10.51 5.58
N ASN A 883 -61.92 -9.37 6.27
CA ASN A 883 -62.07 -9.20 7.74
C ASN A 883 -60.91 -8.65 8.61
N TRP A 884 -61.19 -7.43 9.12
CA TRP A 884 -60.75 -6.74 10.36
C TRP A 884 -59.34 -6.14 10.46
#